data_AF-A0A894KLS0-F1
#
_entry.id   AF-A0A894KLS0-F1
#
_cell.length_a   1.000
_cell.length_b   1.000
_cell.length_c   1.000
_cell.angle_alpha   90.00
_cell.angle_beta   90.00
_cell.angle_gamma   90.00
#
_symmetry.space_group_name_H-M   'P 1'
#
loop_
_entity.id
_entity.type
_entity.pdbx_description
1 polymer ?
#
loop_
_entity_poly.entity_id
_entity_poly.type
_entity_poly.pdbx_seq_one_letter_code
_entity_poly.pdbx_strand_id
1 'polypeptide(L)'
;MTLISTAPFRKGGRSIKTKLFCESINRKTNNRLPKVLSLSRNSLIISEFSGGGIFDNSQTDFLTFNKLKNMKKLMMAVAAFGMLLTSCQNDLDFVQNAGETSTVSFSVGTPEIATRAYSDGLTAKVLQYAVYDSEGNILSDLTETNATINGSTTVNLQLTTGDSYAVIFWAAAENAPYTVNFDEKTMTVSYDGAKSNDEARDAFYKYHTFTVTGAQTETVELRRPFAQLNIGTSDYTASENAGYVPTTSAVTVKNVYTTLSLADGAATGETEAVFAANAIPEGEQFPVAGYEYLAMNYLLVNSEKEVVDVEFTYADANNDAKTRTVGSVPVQRNHRTNIYGQLLTSDVDINVEIKPEYDDDDKYGAIDGQVYVKVSTIEEFNAAFVDENVDIIILTADLVLDTPLTRAAADPVLTVSANKTLTIDLNGKKLSATSSATGKNYNMFDVRGTLTVKNGTMEYEHKGDNMGWNNFAELFYVGFNGTLNLDGVTAKNLGGSDMAYVIDMVNATNISVNVKNSTLESTYIPIRVFNNSKTGVNNVSIENSTLKGKYCFWVQYWLADGRDEATLEQTLKLDIFNSTAGESNNNTFVFANNYDAPVLYGFNEAVYFDQYGQKISLLTPIEGAEGVGFDSEGNYVVTADAGLAWVAANVAANDGFAGKTIKLDTDVDLSTVKNMGDSFAPIGSTGERDDRNRLVCEAFKGTFDGQGHTIANLYQSGWDMGYEWGQYGSIGLFSELEGATVKNVVLDGFEAQIEGGDISYVAGSATGDCVFETIEIKNGKIGTYNNGIGAIIGWSGAGNYTFKNIKIGSDVVLGGLWGSFDQSCGGVVGQAEPGASYHFEDVEISCRLDVYNDVIAAYKYYIYRMSGMIIGRCEATTTIDGRNYPDLSQYNITCKNVTVNYGDWMNYHYCVVEGKTAWRVEPGYAYGGVPADHDHSTCAMHCNLLLPFDALFGGDQYGVNPIKEYPGVTVNYPASYVPEN
;
A
#
# COMPACT_ATOMS: atom_id res chain seq x y z
N MET A 1 -26.43 3.37 76.50
CA MET A 1 -25.97 3.97 77.77
C MET A 1 -25.13 5.21 77.41
N THR A 2 -25.81 6.37 77.30
CA THR A 2 -25.53 7.66 77.98
C THR A 2 -24.07 7.94 78.40
N LEU A 3 -23.42 9.11 78.29
CA LEU A 3 -23.56 10.49 77.76
C LEU A 3 -22.12 11.10 77.86
N ILE A 4 -21.73 12.20 77.20
CA ILE A 4 -21.92 13.64 77.55
C ILE A 4 -21.44 14.46 76.31
N SER A 5 -22.27 15.25 75.60
CA SER A 5 -22.56 16.73 75.67
C SER A 5 -21.37 17.65 75.30
N THR A 6 -21.45 18.66 74.42
CA THR A 6 -22.47 19.72 74.19
C THR A 6 -22.55 20.24 72.73
N ALA A 7 -23.66 20.91 72.39
CA ALA A 7 -24.00 21.64 71.15
C ALA A 7 -24.32 23.14 71.51
N PRO A 8 -24.86 24.09 70.68
CA PRO A 8 -25.90 23.89 69.62
C PRO A 8 -26.08 24.96 68.46
N PHE A 9 -27.14 24.78 67.63
CA PHE A 9 -27.87 25.73 66.70
C PHE A 9 -27.20 26.23 65.37
N ARG A 10 -27.86 26.55 64.23
CA ARG A 10 -29.18 26.29 63.53
C ARG A 10 -29.21 27.06 62.17
N LYS A 11 -29.91 26.50 61.15
CA LYS A 11 -30.81 27.09 60.08
C LYS A 11 -30.33 28.05 58.94
N GLY A 12 -30.87 27.76 57.72
CA GLY A 12 -31.18 28.66 56.57
C GLY A 12 -30.30 28.42 55.33
N GLY A 13 -30.68 28.44 54.05
CA GLY A 13 -31.93 28.78 53.32
C GLY A 13 -31.65 29.72 52.11
N ARG A 14 -31.81 29.20 50.87
CA ARG A 14 -32.13 29.86 49.55
C ARG A 14 -31.22 30.94 48.89
N SER A 15 -30.87 30.62 47.63
CA SER A 15 -30.98 31.36 46.34
C SER A 15 -30.36 32.76 46.16
N ILE A 16 -29.74 33.00 44.98
CA ILE A 16 -30.04 34.10 44.04
C ILE A 16 -29.36 33.81 42.68
N LYS A 17 -30.16 33.89 41.60
CA LYS A 17 -29.76 34.00 40.17
C LYS A 17 -29.11 35.35 39.89
N THR A 18 -28.41 35.52 38.75
CA THR A 18 -28.39 36.67 37.78
C THR A 18 -27.04 36.59 37.06
N LYS A 19 -26.89 36.23 35.78
CA LYS A 19 -27.45 36.74 34.50
C LYS A 19 -26.81 38.08 34.08
N LEU A 20 -26.60 38.21 32.77
CA LEU A 20 -26.32 39.41 31.99
C LEU A 20 -24.86 39.91 32.00
N PHE A 21 -24.33 40.51 30.94
CA PHE A 21 -24.62 40.66 29.51
C PHE A 21 -23.65 41.78 29.08
N CYS A 22 -23.48 41.90 27.77
CA CYS A 22 -23.13 43.14 27.09
C CYS A 22 -21.69 43.63 27.18
N GLU A 23 -21.11 43.70 25.98
CA GLU A 23 -20.76 44.97 25.34
C GLU A 23 -19.75 45.84 26.08
N SER A 24 -18.77 46.44 25.45
CA SER A 24 -18.40 46.56 24.05
C SER A 24 -17.17 47.48 24.12
N ILE A 25 -16.69 47.85 22.95
CA ILE A 25 -15.97 49.09 22.70
C ILE A 25 -14.44 48.94 22.81
N ASN A 26 -13.79 48.69 21.68
CA ASN A 26 -13.28 49.74 20.79
C ASN A 26 -12.11 50.52 21.42
N ARG A 27 -10.92 50.36 20.83
CA ARG A 27 -10.12 51.45 20.22
C ARG A 27 -8.70 50.90 20.00
N LYS A 28 -8.29 50.71 18.75
CA LYS A 28 -7.60 51.74 17.93
C LYS A 28 -6.49 52.42 18.72
N THR A 29 -5.23 52.17 18.32
CA THR A 29 -4.44 53.08 17.45
C THR A 29 -3.02 52.53 17.32
N ASN A 30 -2.58 52.19 16.10
CA ASN A 30 -1.63 52.98 15.30
C ASN A 30 -0.45 53.57 16.10
N ASN A 31 0.80 53.20 15.80
CA ASN A 31 1.58 53.84 14.73
C ASN A 31 3.09 53.50 14.78
N ARG A 32 3.67 53.44 13.56
CA ARG A 32 4.99 53.96 13.14
C ARG A 32 6.27 53.11 13.25
N LEU A 33 6.68 52.62 12.08
CA LEU A 33 8.05 52.60 11.49
C LEU A 33 8.85 53.90 11.78
N PRO A 34 10.21 53.89 11.81
CA PRO A 34 11.09 53.86 10.60
C PRO A 34 12.34 52.94 10.71
N LYS A 35 12.74 52.23 9.64
CA LYS A 35 13.78 52.53 8.61
C LYS A 35 15.28 52.53 9.03
N VAL A 36 16.01 51.59 8.42
CA VAL A 36 17.28 51.71 7.65
C VAL A 36 18.60 51.95 8.42
N LEU A 37 19.55 51.02 8.28
CA LEU A 37 20.90 51.31 7.74
C LEU A 37 21.71 50.03 7.44
N SER A 38 22.22 49.98 6.22
CA SER A 38 23.11 48.98 5.63
C SER A 38 24.60 49.34 5.81
N LEU A 39 25.47 48.38 5.43
CA LEU A 39 26.92 48.45 5.10
C LEU A 39 27.83 47.85 6.19
N SER A 40 28.94 47.16 5.93
CA SER A 40 29.52 46.42 4.79
C SER A 40 30.91 45.94 5.24
N ARG A 41 31.28 44.69 4.91
CA ARG A 41 32.63 44.13 4.61
C ARG A 41 33.88 44.68 5.34
N ASN A 42 34.63 43.80 6.01
CA ASN A 42 35.88 43.19 5.49
C ASN A 42 36.65 42.38 6.56
N SER A 43 37.33 41.36 6.05
CA SER A 43 38.16 40.30 6.63
C SER A 43 39.46 40.73 7.34
N LEU A 44 39.92 39.95 8.33
CA LEU A 44 41.34 39.59 8.52
C LEU A 44 41.52 38.39 9.48
N ILE A 45 42.65 37.69 9.31
CA ILE A 45 43.05 36.37 9.77
C ILE A 45 44.06 36.48 10.95
N ILE A 46 44.22 35.39 11.73
CA ILE A 46 45.47 34.86 12.36
C ILE A 46 45.61 34.87 13.91
N SER A 47 45.72 33.62 14.43
CA SER A 47 46.58 33.01 15.48
C SER A 47 46.39 33.14 17.00
N GLU A 48 46.63 31.96 17.57
CA GLU A 48 46.82 31.38 18.91
C GLU A 48 47.93 31.95 19.85
N PHE A 49 48.04 31.26 21.01
CA PHE A 49 49.06 31.19 22.08
C PHE A 49 48.76 32.05 23.33
N SER A 50 48.89 31.61 24.60
CA SER A 50 49.34 30.34 25.23
C SER A 50 49.32 30.42 26.78
N GLY A 51 49.45 29.26 27.45
CA GLY A 51 50.08 29.08 28.79
C GLY A 51 49.25 28.23 29.78
N GLY A 52 49.72 27.16 30.45
CA GLY A 52 51.02 26.47 30.50
C GLY A 52 51.08 25.39 31.63
N GLY A 53 52.07 24.48 31.57
CA GLY A 53 52.58 23.53 32.62
C GLY A 53 51.92 22.12 32.65
N ILE A 54 52.48 20.94 32.36
CA ILE A 54 53.78 20.18 32.49
C ILE A 54 54.09 19.54 33.86
N PHE A 55 54.40 18.22 33.80
CA PHE A 55 55.08 17.27 34.74
C PHE A 55 54.19 16.58 35.80
N ASP A 56 54.36 15.32 36.21
CA ASP A 56 55.13 14.14 35.75
C ASP A 56 54.74 12.96 36.69
N ASN A 57 54.80 11.75 36.12
CA ASN A 57 55.18 10.45 36.68
C ASN A 57 54.64 9.83 37.98
N SER A 58 54.72 8.50 37.88
CA SER A 58 54.90 7.45 38.89
C SER A 58 53.60 6.90 39.48
N GLN A 59 53.21 5.70 39.03
CA GLN A 59 53.72 4.41 39.52
C GLN A 59 53.64 4.34 41.03
N THR A 60 52.77 3.48 41.52
CA THR A 60 53.13 2.30 42.31
C THR A 60 51.84 1.72 42.90
N ASP A 61 51.67 0.43 43.14
CA ASP A 61 52.19 -0.80 42.57
C ASP A 61 51.69 -1.91 43.51
N PHE A 62 51.89 -3.16 43.10
CA PHE A 62 52.26 -4.27 43.98
C PHE A 62 51.21 -4.82 44.97
N LEU A 63 50.63 -5.95 44.56
CA LEU A 63 50.90 -7.32 45.06
C LEU A 63 49.63 -8.18 44.81
N THR A 64 49.60 -9.44 44.36
CA THR A 64 50.54 -10.50 43.94
C THR A 64 49.62 -11.66 43.53
N PHE A 65 49.65 -12.13 42.28
CA PHE A 65 50.40 -13.31 41.81
C PHE A 65 49.87 -14.69 42.26
N ASN A 66 49.39 -15.43 41.24
CA ASN A 66 49.65 -16.85 40.94
C ASN A 66 49.19 -18.00 41.84
N LYS A 67 48.32 -18.84 41.25
CA LYS A 67 48.59 -20.19 40.69
C LYS A 67 47.31 -20.60 39.90
N LEU A 68 47.22 -20.78 38.58
CA LEU A 68 48.07 -21.40 37.54
C LEU A 68 48.20 -22.94 37.69
N LYS A 69 47.28 -23.66 37.03
CA LYS A 69 47.40 -24.97 36.31
C LYS A 69 45.98 -25.37 35.88
N ASN A 70 45.62 -25.64 34.62
CA ASN A 70 46.38 -26.12 33.47
C ASN A 70 45.94 -25.45 32.17
N MET A 71 46.93 -25.19 31.32
CA MET A 71 46.83 -24.78 29.93
C MET A 71 47.53 -25.86 29.09
N LYS A 72 47.15 -25.98 27.80
CA LYS A 72 47.73 -26.76 26.68
C LYS A 72 46.92 -28.02 26.33
N LYS A 73 46.59 -28.32 25.07
CA LYS A 73 46.92 -27.86 23.69
C LYS A 73 45.92 -28.65 22.78
N LEU A 74 45.54 -28.31 21.54
CA LEU A 74 46.26 -27.78 20.37
C LEU A 74 45.17 -27.38 19.31
N MET A 75 45.03 -26.09 18.95
CA MET A 75 45.25 -25.44 17.62
C MET A 75 44.27 -25.84 16.49
N MET A 76 43.80 -24.94 15.60
CA MET A 76 44.47 -23.75 15.07
C MET A 76 43.48 -22.72 14.49
N ALA A 77 43.69 -21.45 14.83
CA ALA A 77 43.14 -20.29 14.15
C ALA A 77 43.87 -20.06 12.82
N VAL A 78 43.15 -19.63 11.77
CA VAL A 78 43.75 -18.89 10.65
C VAL A 78 43.40 -17.42 10.84
N ALA A 79 44.44 -16.68 11.19
CA ALA A 79 44.47 -15.24 11.22
C ALA A 79 44.36 -14.65 9.82
N ALA A 80 43.82 -13.43 9.76
CA ALA A 80 43.94 -12.53 8.63
C ALA A 80 45.40 -12.45 8.12
N PHE A 81 45.57 -12.70 6.82
CA PHE A 81 46.72 -12.22 6.04
C PHE A 81 46.19 -11.60 4.75
N GLY A 82 46.37 -10.29 4.63
CA GLY A 82 46.30 -9.62 3.35
C GLY A 82 47.48 -10.06 2.49
N MET A 83 47.21 -10.44 1.25
CA MET A 83 48.11 -10.19 0.13
C MET A 83 47.33 -9.53 -0.98
N LEU A 84 47.88 -8.40 -1.38
CA LEU A 84 47.49 -7.54 -2.49
C LEU A 84 47.35 -8.35 -3.79
N LEU A 85 46.19 -8.23 -4.44
CA LEU A 85 46.14 -8.02 -5.88
C LEU A 85 45.25 -6.81 -6.14
N THR A 86 45.89 -5.72 -6.53
CA THR A 86 45.24 -4.60 -7.20
C THR A 86 44.81 -5.06 -8.59
N SER A 87 43.52 -5.05 -8.89
CA SER A 87 43.07 -4.66 -10.22
C SER A 87 41.76 -3.89 -10.11
N CYS A 88 41.73 -2.79 -10.84
CA CYS A 88 40.76 -1.72 -10.80
C CYS A 88 39.31 -2.19 -11.00
N GLN A 89 38.41 -1.44 -10.37
CA GLN A 89 37.07 -1.17 -10.88
C GLN A 89 37.09 -0.98 -12.40
N ASN A 90 36.18 -1.67 -13.10
CA ASN A 90 35.24 -1.04 -14.02
C ASN A 90 34.09 -2.00 -14.33
N ASP A 91 32.90 -1.40 -14.28
CA ASP A 91 31.71 -1.66 -15.08
C ASP A 91 31.06 -3.06 -15.06
N LEU A 92 29.78 -3.02 -14.66
CA LEU A 92 28.67 -3.79 -15.19
C LEU A 92 28.99 -4.45 -16.54
N ASP A 93 29.36 -5.73 -16.51
CA ASP A 93 29.23 -6.62 -17.66
C ASP A 93 28.88 -8.01 -17.14
N PHE A 94 27.59 -8.36 -17.21
CA PHE A 94 27.14 -9.75 -17.12
C PHE A 94 27.44 -10.42 -18.47
N VAL A 95 28.71 -10.65 -18.76
CA VAL A 95 29.11 -11.58 -19.82
C VAL A 95 29.70 -12.81 -19.16
N GLN A 96 28.89 -13.87 -19.15
CA GLN A 96 29.30 -15.19 -18.70
C GLN A 96 30.26 -15.78 -19.74
N ASN A 97 31.57 -15.68 -19.51
CA ASN A 97 32.57 -16.30 -20.38
C ASN A 97 32.62 -17.81 -20.12
N ALA A 98 31.85 -18.57 -20.89
CA ALA A 98 31.97 -20.03 -20.92
C ALA A 98 33.39 -20.43 -21.39
N GLY A 99 34.04 -21.38 -20.69
CA GLY A 99 35.36 -21.91 -21.02
C GLY A 99 36.54 -21.46 -20.14
N GLU A 100 36.35 -20.57 -19.16
CA GLU A 100 37.39 -20.20 -18.17
C GLU A 100 37.29 -21.04 -16.88
N THR A 101 38.41 -21.37 -16.24
CA THR A 101 38.43 -22.06 -14.93
C THR A 101 38.06 -21.12 -13.79
N SER A 102 37.07 -21.52 -12.97
CA SER A 102 36.56 -20.80 -11.81
C SER A 102 36.68 -21.63 -10.53
N THR A 103 36.83 -20.96 -9.38
CA THR A 103 36.81 -21.61 -8.06
C THR A 103 35.38 -21.95 -7.65
N VAL A 104 35.12 -23.22 -7.34
CA VAL A 104 33.89 -23.68 -6.70
C VAL A 104 34.20 -24.12 -5.27
N SER A 105 33.56 -23.50 -4.29
CA SER A 105 33.75 -23.78 -2.86
C SER A 105 32.58 -24.57 -2.32
N PHE A 106 32.82 -25.78 -1.79
CA PHE A 106 31.81 -26.63 -1.15
C PHE A 106 31.91 -26.48 0.37
N SER A 107 30.83 -26.04 1.01
CA SER A 107 30.64 -26.14 2.46
C SER A 107 30.02 -27.51 2.75
N VAL A 108 30.83 -28.45 3.23
CA VAL A 108 30.42 -29.85 3.45
C VAL A 108 30.16 -30.07 4.94
N GLY A 109 28.97 -30.56 5.29
CA GLY A 109 28.57 -30.77 6.69
C GLY A 109 27.96 -32.15 6.95
N THR A 110 28.29 -32.72 8.12
CA THR A 110 27.55 -33.84 8.73
C THR A 110 26.45 -33.29 9.63
N PRO A 111 25.27 -33.92 9.72
CA PRO A 111 24.21 -33.52 10.65
C PRO A 111 24.71 -33.59 12.10
N GLU A 112 24.77 -32.45 12.80
CA GLU A 112 25.19 -32.36 14.20
C GLU A 112 23.96 -32.34 15.11
N ILE A 113 23.84 -33.33 16.01
CA ILE A 113 22.75 -33.39 17.01
C ILE A 113 23.36 -33.09 18.38
N ALA A 114 23.38 -31.80 18.75
CA ALA A 114 24.11 -31.23 19.89
C ALA A 114 23.76 -31.78 21.31
N THR A 115 22.79 -32.68 21.46
CA THR A 115 22.28 -33.17 22.75
C THR A 115 22.47 -34.68 22.99
N ARG A 116 23.13 -35.40 22.08
CA ARG A 116 23.29 -36.86 22.17
C ARG A 116 24.77 -37.25 22.13
N ALA A 117 25.12 -38.38 22.76
CA ALA A 117 26.48 -38.94 22.70
C ALA A 117 26.57 -40.14 21.72
N TYR A 118 25.46 -40.82 21.39
CA TYR A 118 25.33 -41.67 20.21
C TYR A 118 24.65 -40.98 19.02
N SER A 119 25.21 -41.19 17.83
CA SER A 119 24.74 -40.69 16.54
C SER A 119 24.74 -39.16 16.43
N ASP A 120 25.71 -38.51 17.07
CA ASP A 120 25.92 -37.06 17.05
C ASP A 120 26.65 -36.57 15.77
N GLY A 121 27.20 -37.49 14.99
CA GLY A 121 27.97 -37.23 13.77
C GLY A 121 29.44 -36.84 13.99
N LEU A 122 29.91 -36.72 15.23
CA LEU A 122 31.25 -36.26 15.57
C LEU A 122 32.34 -37.35 15.43
N THR A 123 31.94 -38.61 15.24
CA THR A 123 32.86 -39.73 15.01
C THR A 123 33.38 -39.79 13.57
N ALA A 124 32.65 -39.22 12.61
CA ALA A 124 33.09 -39.09 11.23
C ALA A 124 34.14 -37.98 11.11
N LYS A 125 35.41 -38.37 10.93
CA LYS A 125 36.57 -37.45 10.93
C LYS A 125 37.34 -37.40 9.62
N VAL A 126 37.14 -38.41 8.77
CA VAL A 126 37.80 -38.54 7.47
C VAL A 126 36.77 -38.33 6.37
N LEU A 127 37.02 -37.34 5.52
CA LEU A 127 36.28 -37.04 4.31
C LEU A 127 37.05 -37.55 3.09
N GLN A 128 36.39 -38.33 2.26
CA GLN A 128 36.84 -38.76 0.95
C GLN A 128 35.93 -38.14 -0.10
N TYR A 129 36.47 -37.65 -1.21
CA TYR A 129 35.68 -37.15 -2.33
C TYR A 129 36.32 -37.38 -3.69
N ALA A 130 35.48 -37.50 -4.72
CA ALA A 130 35.89 -37.60 -6.11
C ALA A 130 34.95 -36.81 -7.01
N VAL A 131 35.52 -36.13 -8.01
CA VAL A 131 34.78 -35.30 -8.99
C VAL A 131 34.63 -36.08 -10.30
N TYR A 132 33.50 -35.91 -10.96
CA TYR A 132 33.17 -36.52 -12.24
C TYR A 132 32.76 -35.46 -13.25
N ASP A 133 33.13 -35.66 -14.51
CA ASP A 133 32.65 -34.84 -15.62
C ASP A 133 31.20 -35.18 -16.01
N SER A 134 30.66 -34.47 -17.01
CA SER A 134 29.29 -34.63 -17.51
C SER A 134 29.05 -35.98 -18.19
N GLU A 135 30.10 -36.69 -18.62
CA GLU A 135 30.05 -38.05 -19.16
C GLU A 135 30.13 -39.12 -18.05
N GLY A 136 30.39 -38.69 -16.81
CA GLY A 136 30.49 -39.53 -15.64
C GLY A 136 31.88 -40.14 -15.42
N ASN A 137 32.91 -39.68 -16.14
CA ASN A 137 34.29 -40.10 -15.95
C ASN A 137 34.90 -39.40 -14.74
N ILE A 138 35.72 -40.12 -13.98
CA ILE A 138 36.41 -39.57 -12.80
C ILE A 138 37.52 -38.60 -13.20
N LEU A 139 37.61 -37.47 -12.50
CA LEU A 139 38.70 -36.50 -12.59
C LEU A 139 39.70 -36.79 -11.47
N SER A 140 40.69 -37.64 -11.77
CA SER A 140 41.64 -38.15 -10.76
C SER A 140 42.40 -37.06 -10.01
N ASP A 141 42.72 -35.94 -10.68
CA ASP A 141 43.46 -34.82 -10.09
C ASP A 141 42.65 -34.04 -9.04
N LEU A 142 41.34 -34.27 -8.97
CA LEU A 142 40.42 -33.66 -8.02
C LEU A 142 39.83 -34.69 -7.03
N THR A 143 40.50 -35.84 -6.87
CA THR A 143 40.11 -36.89 -5.92
C THR A 143 40.98 -36.82 -4.68
N GLU A 144 40.38 -36.89 -3.50
CA GLU A 144 41.05 -36.89 -2.19
C GLU A 144 40.45 -37.97 -1.29
N THR A 145 41.29 -38.72 -0.59
CA THR A 145 40.88 -39.87 0.22
C THR A 145 41.17 -39.69 1.71
N ASN A 146 41.76 -38.57 2.12
CA ASN A 146 42.15 -38.35 3.51
C ASN A 146 41.98 -36.90 3.98
N ALA A 147 40.95 -36.20 3.49
CA ALA A 147 40.62 -34.87 3.99
C ALA A 147 40.03 -34.98 5.41
N THR A 148 40.20 -33.93 6.22
CA THR A 148 39.60 -33.87 7.56
C THR A 148 38.24 -33.18 7.52
N ILE A 149 37.28 -33.74 8.25
CA ILE A 149 36.00 -33.12 8.59
C ILE A 149 35.81 -33.17 10.11
N ASN A 150 35.30 -32.11 10.70
CA ASN A 150 34.95 -32.07 12.13
C ASN A 150 33.58 -31.38 12.26
N GLY A 151 32.50 -32.14 12.04
CA GLY A 151 31.15 -31.58 11.86
C GLY A 151 30.98 -30.91 10.49
N SER A 152 31.91 -30.04 10.09
CA SER A 152 31.95 -29.42 8.76
C SER A 152 33.38 -29.17 8.26
N THR A 153 33.51 -28.91 6.96
CA THR A 153 34.76 -28.51 6.30
C THR A 153 34.48 -27.79 4.98
N THR A 154 35.48 -27.13 4.41
CA THR A 154 35.39 -26.48 3.09
C THR A 154 36.29 -27.16 2.09
N VAL A 155 35.72 -27.57 0.94
CA VAL A 155 36.47 -28.15 -0.19
C VAL A 155 36.47 -27.15 -1.34
N ASN A 156 37.64 -26.76 -1.83
CA ASN A 156 37.77 -25.81 -2.93
C ASN A 156 38.28 -26.54 -4.19
N LEU A 157 37.51 -26.48 -5.27
CA LEU A 157 37.83 -27.11 -6.56
C LEU A 157 37.95 -26.04 -7.66
N GLN A 158 38.83 -26.27 -8.63
CA GLN A 158 38.96 -25.43 -9.82
C GLN A 158 38.30 -26.15 -10.99
N LEU A 159 37.22 -25.59 -11.53
CA LEU A 159 36.37 -26.24 -12.54
C LEU A 159 36.04 -25.30 -13.69
N THR A 160 35.86 -25.83 -14.90
CA THR A 160 35.59 -25.04 -16.10
C THR A 160 34.17 -24.49 -16.11
N THR A 161 34.03 -23.19 -16.35
CA THR A 161 32.75 -22.48 -16.41
C THR A 161 31.95 -22.89 -17.64
N GLY A 162 30.67 -23.22 -17.47
CA GLY A 162 29.76 -23.69 -18.50
C GLY A 162 29.55 -25.21 -18.50
N ASP A 163 30.38 -25.97 -17.80
CA ASP A 163 30.29 -27.44 -17.72
C ASP A 163 29.51 -27.91 -16.48
N SER A 164 28.91 -29.10 -16.59
CA SER A 164 28.25 -29.80 -15.48
C SER A 164 29.16 -30.88 -14.91
N TYR A 165 29.14 -31.02 -13.58
CA TYR A 165 29.96 -31.97 -12.83
C TYR A 165 29.12 -32.69 -11.77
N ALA A 166 29.66 -33.80 -11.27
CA ALA A 166 29.18 -34.45 -10.06
C ALA A 166 30.31 -34.64 -9.06
N VAL A 167 30.00 -34.62 -7.76
CA VAL A 167 30.95 -34.93 -6.68
C VAL A 167 30.31 -35.94 -5.74
N ILE A 168 31.06 -37.00 -5.43
CA ILE A 168 30.74 -37.90 -4.31
C ILE A 168 31.52 -37.41 -3.11
N PHE A 169 30.82 -37.17 -2.01
CA PHE A 169 31.42 -36.97 -0.69
C PHE A 169 31.09 -38.17 0.21
N TRP A 170 32.08 -38.68 0.92
CA TRP A 170 31.95 -39.78 1.89
C TRP A 170 32.70 -39.43 3.17
N ALA A 171 32.00 -39.37 4.30
CA ALA A 171 32.58 -39.07 5.60
C ALA A 171 32.38 -40.25 6.57
N ALA A 172 33.45 -40.71 7.21
CA ALA A 172 33.41 -41.80 8.21
C ALA A 172 34.56 -41.67 9.22
N ALA A 173 34.57 -42.55 10.22
CA ALA A 173 35.73 -42.68 11.13
C ALA A 173 36.96 -43.23 10.38
N GLU A 174 38.16 -42.92 10.88
CA GLU A 174 39.44 -43.32 10.24
C GLU A 174 39.59 -44.84 10.06
N ASN A 175 39.07 -45.64 10.99
CA ASN A 175 39.11 -47.11 10.95
C ASN A 175 37.74 -47.73 10.68
N ALA A 176 36.84 -46.99 10.03
CA ALA A 176 35.51 -47.49 9.72
C ALA A 176 35.60 -48.69 8.75
N PRO A 177 34.69 -49.68 8.86
CA PRO A 177 34.73 -50.93 8.09
C PRO A 177 34.16 -50.76 6.67
N TYR A 178 34.46 -49.62 6.04
CA TYR A 178 33.90 -49.19 4.75
C TYR A 178 35.01 -49.07 3.71
N THR A 179 34.79 -49.67 2.55
CA THR A 179 35.66 -49.52 1.38
C THR A 179 34.90 -48.75 0.31
N VAL A 180 35.39 -47.57 -0.04
CA VAL A 180 34.82 -46.71 -1.10
C VAL A 180 35.59 -46.96 -2.40
N ASN A 181 34.86 -47.27 -3.47
CA ASN A 181 35.39 -47.39 -4.81
C ASN A 181 34.79 -46.27 -5.69
N PHE A 182 35.58 -45.24 -5.98
CA PHE A 182 35.13 -44.10 -6.79
C PHE A 182 34.99 -44.43 -8.28
N ASP A 183 35.77 -45.38 -8.81
CA ASP A 183 35.63 -45.81 -10.22
C ASP A 183 34.29 -46.50 -10.46
N GLU A 184 33.89 -47.37 -9.54
CA GLU A 184 32.61 -48.08 -9.59
C GLU A 184 31.45 -47.28 -8.98
N LYS A 185 31.75 -46.16 -8.30
CA LYS A 185 30.80 -45.35 -7.51
C LYS A 185 30.06 -46.19 -6.47
N THR A 186 30.78 -47.04 -5.74
CA THR A 186 30.21 -47.95 -4.73
C THR A 186 30.88 -47.81 -3.37
N MET A 187 30.16 -48.20 -2.32
CA MET A 187 30.70 -48.43 -0.97
C MET A 187 30.32 -49.83 -0.50
N THR A 188 31.29 -50.57 0.03
CA THR A 188 31.03 -51.88 0.66
C THR A 188 31.27 -51.83 2.17
N VAL A 189 30.34 -52.41 2.93
CA VAL A 189 30.45 -52.61 4.38
C VAL A 189 30.83 -54.05 4.71
N SER A 190 31.75 -54.23 5.67
CA SER A 190 32.01 -55.54 6.29
C SER A 190 31.37 -55.64 7.68
N TYR A 191 30.63 -56.74 7.89
CA TYR A 191 30.11 -57.15 9.20
C TYR A 191 31.06 -58.09 9.95
N ASP A 192 32.18 -58.49 9.33
CA ASP A 192 33.17 -59.33 10.00
C ASP A 192 33.77 -58.60 11.21
N GLY A 193 33.66 -59.21 12.38
CA GLY A 193 34.13 -58.62 13.63
C GLY A 193 33.35 -57.38 14.09
N ALA A 194 32.17 -57.12 13.53
CA ALA A 194 31.27 -56.08 14.02
C ALA A 194 30.91 -56.34 15.48
N LYS A 195 30.82 -55.28 16.27
CA LYS A 195 30.43 -55.32 17.69
C LYS A 195 29.20 -54.47 17.89
N SER A 196 28.33 -54.85 18.82
CA SER A 196 27.26 -53.95 19.25
C SER A 196 27.86 -52.72 19.94
N ASN A 197 27.13 -51.61 19.89
CA ASN A 197 27.49 -50.35 20.55
C ASN A 197 28.77 -49.68 20.01
N ASP A 198 29.12 -49.94 18.75
CA ASP A 198 30.31 -49.39 18.08
C ASP A 198 29.97 -48.13 17.25
N GLU A 199 30.19 -46.97 17.85
CA GLU A 199 29.92 -45.66 17.23
C GLU A 199 30.90 -45.32 16.10
N ALA A 200 32.03 -46.02 15.98
CA ALA A 200 32.97 -45.80 14.86
C ALA A 200 32.39 -46.23 13.50
N ARG A 201 31.21 -46.85 13.50
CA ARG A 201 30.46 -47.24 12.31
C ARG A 201 29.52 -46.14 11.81
N ASP A 202 29.36 -44.99 12.47
CA ASP A 202 28.60 -43.89 11.87
C ASP A 202 29.31 -43.36 10.60
N ALA A 203 28.52 -43.00 9.59
CA ALA A 203 29.04 -42.48 8.32
C ALA A 203 27.99 -41.66 7.58
N PHE A 204 28.45 -40.87 6.62
CA PHE A 204 27.63 -39.97 5.83
C PHE A 204 28.09 -39.91 4.38
N TYR A 205 27.17 -39.71 3.44
CA TYR A 205 27.51 -39.54 2.04
C TYR A 205 26.56 -38.62 1.29
N LYS A 206 27.02 -38.09 0.15
CA LYS A 206 26.19 -37.36 -0.82
C LYS A 206 26.75 -37.50 -2.23
N TYR A 207 25.87 -37.76 -3.19
CA TYR A 207 26.09 -37.50 -4.61
C TYR A 207 25.52 -36.13 -4.94
N HIS A 208 26.36 -35.19 -5.36
CA HIS A 208 25.96 -33.81 -5.64
C HIS A 208 26.29 -33.46 -7.08
N THR A 209 25.27 -33.10 -7.87
CA THR A 209 25.41 -32.66 -9.27
C THR A 209 25.16 -31.16 -9.38
N PHE A 210 25.99 -30.45 -10.14
CA PHE A 210 25.91 -29.00 -10.28
C PHE A 210 26.47 -28.55 -11.64
N THR A 211 26.21 -27.30 -12.00
CA THR A 211 26.78 -26.65 -13.19
C THR A 211 27.58 -25.43 -12.77
N VAL A 212 28.77 -25.26 -13.34
CA VAL A 212 29.67 -24.14 -12.99
C VAL A 212 29.26 -22.92 -13.79
N THR A 213 28.76 -21.90 -13.11
CA THR A 213 28.30 -20.65 -13.74
C THR A 213 29.30 -19.50 -13.62
N GLY A 214 30.34 -19.69 -12.80
CA GLY A 214 31.40 -18.75 -12.46
C GLY A 214 32.01 -19.16 -11.11
N ALA A 215 32.64 -18.23 -10.40
CA ALA A 215 33.00 -18.48 -9.00
C ALA A 215 31.73 -18.63 -8.15
N GLN A 216 31.53 -19.77 -7.50
CA GLN A 216 30.30 -20.08 -6.77
C GLN A 216 30.57 -20.90 -5.50
N THR A 217 29.63 -20.86 -4.56
CA THR A 217 29.67 -21.62 -3.32
C THR A 217 28.46 -22.54 -3.25
N GLU A 218 28.69 -23.82 -2.96
CA GLU A 218 27.67 -24.86 -2.82
C GLU A 218 27.64 -25.37 -1.37
N THR A 219 26.46 -25.45 -0.75
CA THR A 219 26.32 -26.09 0.56
C THR A 219 25.89 -27.54 0.38
N VAL A 220 26.65 -28.49 0.92
CA VAL A 220 26.45 -29.93 0.75
C VAL A 220 26.25 -30.58 2.12
N GLU A 221 25.02 -31.01 2.37
CA GLU A 221 24.67 -31.82 3.53
C GLU A 221 24.83 -33.32 3.21
N LEU A 222 25.59 -34.02 4.05
CA LEU A 222 25.80 -35.46 3.94
C LEU A 222 24.72 -36.23 4.71
N ARG A 223 24.22 -37.35 4.17
CA ARG A 223 23.18 -38.18 4.81
C ARG A 223 23.70 -39.54 5.22
N ARG A 224 23.09 -40.16 6.23
CA ARG A 224 23.49 -41.51 6.67
C ARG A 224 23.18 -42.54 5.59
N PRO A 225 24.15 -43.35 5.17
CA PRO A 225 23.90 -44.50 4.33
C PRO A 225 23.23 -45.65 5.09
N PHE A 226 23.17 -45.58 6.42
CA PHE A 226 22.72 -46.63 7.32
C PHE A 226 21.43 -46.24 8.07
N ALA A 227 20.66 -47.23 8.50
CA ALA A 227 19.68 -47.10 9.57
C ALA A 227 20.33 -47.36 10.92
N GLN A 228 19.86 -46.69 11.97
CA GLN A 228 20.26 -47.00 13.33
C GLN A 228 19.19 -47.86 14.01
N LEU A 229 19.60 -48.98 14.59
CA LEU A 229 18.77 -49.86 15.40
C LEU A 229 19.17 -49.72 16.88
N ASN A 230 18.21 -49.32 17.71
CA ASN A 230 18.37 -49.20 19.15
C ASN A 230 17.47 -50.20 19.87
N ILE A 231 17.97 -50.77 20.95
CA ILE A 231 17.24 -51.70 21.82
C ILE A 231 17.35 -51.17 23.24
N GLY A 232 16.22 -50.99 23.93
CA GLY A 232 16.19 -50.43 25.28
C GLY A 232 15.15 -51.07 26.20
N THR A 233 15.35 -50.95 27.51
CA THR A 233 14.52 -51.64 28.49
C THR A 233 14.16 -50.74 29.68
N SER A 234 12.96 -50.89 30.24
CA SER A 234 12.50 -50.12 31.40
C SER A 234 12.63 -50.86 32.73
N ASP A 235 13.07 -52.12 32.71
CA ASP A 235 12.99 -53.06 33.83
C ASP A 235 14.37 -53.49 34.37
N TYR A 236 15.41 -52.67 34.18
CA TYR A 236 16.76 -52.94 34.66
C TYR A 236 16.79 -53.21 36.16
N THR A 237 16.17 -52.33 36.96
CA THR A 237 16.06 -52.50 38.43
C THR A 237 15.25 -53.74 38.81
N ALA A 238 14.21 -54.09 38.04
CA ALA A 238 13.41 -55.29 38.33
C ALA A 238 14.22 -56.57 38.04
N SER A 239 15.01 -56.58 36.96
CA SER A 239 15.94 -57.66 36.63
C SER A 239 17.04 -57.81 37.70
N GLU A 240 17.61 -56.69 38.17
CA GLU A 240 18.59 -56.68 39.25
C GLU A 240 18.02 -57.28 40.55
N ASN A 241 16.79 -56.88 40.94
CA ASN A 241 16.10 -57.45 42.09
C ASN A 241 15.80 -58.96 41.94
N ALA A 242 15.65 -59.44 40.69
CA ALA A 242 15.50 -60.85 40.36
C ALA A 242 16.84 -61.61 40.31
N GLY A 243 17.96 -60.93 40.57
CA GLY A 243 19.30 -61.52 40.65
C GLY A 243 20.02 -61.65 39.30
N TYR A 244 19.59 -60.92 38.26
CA TYR A 244 20.20 -60.96 36.93
C TYR A 244 20.52 -59.54 36.45
N VAL A 245 21.80 -59.22 36.28
CA VAL A 245 22.26 -57.91 35.81
C VAL A 245 22.99 -58.10 34.48
N PRO A 246 22.37 -57.74 33.34
CA PRO A 246 23.05 -57.84 32.06
C PRO A 246 24.23 -56.87 32.02
N THR A 247 25.35 -57.27 31.43
CA THR A 247 26.55 -56.43 31.28
C THR A 247 27.00 -56.32 29.84
N THR A 248 26.61 -57.27 29.00
CA THR A 248 26.94 -57.27 27.56
C THR A 248 25.71 -57.60 26.71
N SER A 249 25.71 -57.10 25.48
CA SER A 249 24.68 -57.38 24.47
C SER A 249 25.29 -57.65 23.09
N ALA A 250 24.62 -58.51 22.33
CA ALA A 250 24.92 -58.88 20.94
C ALA A 250 23.63 -58.80 20.10
N VAL A 251 23.75 -58.48 18.82
CA VAL A 251 22.59 -58.36 17.91
C VAL A 251 22.88 -59.02 16.57
N THR A 252 21.94 -59.80 16.07
CA THR A 252 21.97 -60.38 14.72
C THR A 252 20.76 -59.87 13.94
N VAL A 253 20.98 -59.36 12.73
CA VAL A 253 19.91 -58.84 11.87
C VAL A 253 19.98 -59.52 10.50
N LYS A 254 18.85 -60.09 10.06
CA LYS A 254 18.72 -60.73 8.75
C LYS A 254 18.14 -59.77 7.72
N ASN A 255 18.40 -60.04 6.45
CA ASN A 255 17.86 -59.30 5.29
C ASN A 255 18.38 -57.85 5.22
N VAL A 256 19.68 -57.67 5.46
CA VAL A 256 20.40 -56.38 5.29
C VAL A 256 21.43 -56.51 4.17
N TYR A 257 22.10 -55.43 3.77
CA TYR A 257 22.93 -55.41 2.55
C TYR A 257 24.42 -55.17 2.83
N THR A 258 25.29 -55.48 1.87
CA THR A 258 26.74 -55.24 1.96
C THR A 258 27.24 -54.13 1.06
N THR A 259 26.49 -53.72 0.04
CA THR A 259 26.97 -52.81 -0.99
C THR A 259 25.97 -51.69 -1.25
N LEU A 260 26.44 -50.45 -1.26
CA LEU A 260 25.69 -49.24 -1.61
C LEU A 260 26.23 -48.65 -2.91
N SER A 261 25.35 -48.34 -3.85
CA SER A 261 25.67 -47.44 -4.95
C SER A 261 25.67 -46.00 -4.45
N LEU A 262 26.78 -45.30 -4.64
CA LEU A 262 26.96 -43.91 -4.23
C LEU A 262 26.36 -42.92 -5.22
N ALA A 263 25.89 -43.36 -6.39
CA ALA A 263 25.30 -42.49 -7.42
C ALA A 263 23.77 -42.44 -7.33
N ASP A 264 23.10 -43.60 -7.22
CA ASP A 264 21.63 -43.71 -7.16
C ASP A 264 21.10 -44.14 -5.78
N GLY A 265 22.00 -44.52 -4.87
CA GLY A 265 21.64 -44.91 -3.51
C GLY A 265 21.07 -46.33 -3.38
N ALA A 266 21.12 -47.20 -4.39
CA ALA A 266 20.61 -48.57 -4.27
C ALA A 266 21.50 -49.44 -3.37
N ALA A 267 20.90 -50.20 -2.44
CA ALA A 267 21.60 -51.18 -1.60
C ALA A 267 21.41 -52.60 -2.13
N THR A 268 22.49 -53.39 -2.21
CA THR A 268 22.53 -54.74 -2.78
C THR A 268 23.47 -55.67 -2.02
N GLY A 269 23.41 -56.98 -2.30
CA GLY A 269 24.19 -58.00 -1.60
C GLY A 269 23.56 -58.37 -0.26
N GLU A 270 22.37 -58.95 -0.30
CA GLU A 270 21.61 -59.36 0.88
C GLU A 270 22.41 -60.38 1.72
N THR A 271 22.46 -60.15 3.03
CA THR A 271 23.23 -60.92 4.01
C THR A 271 22.59 -60.88 5.41
N GLU A 272 23.20 -61.62 6.33
CA GLU A 272 23.01 -61.49 7.78
C GLU A 272 24.13 -60.61 8.36
N ALA A 273 23.78 -59.59 9.16
CA ALA A 273 24.72 -58.79 9.93
C ALA A 273 24.78 -59.28 11.37
N VAL A 274 25.97 -59.71 11.79
CA VAL A 274 26.22 -60.24 13.14
C VAL A 274 27.08 -59.24 13.92
N PHE A 275 26.50 -58.62 14.94
CA PHE A 275 27.17 -57.73 15.88
C PHE A 275 27.48 -58.50 17.17
N ALA A 276 28.76 -58.79 17.38
CA ALA A 276 29.26 -59.56 18.50
C ALA A 276 29.05 -58.85 19.85
N ALA A 277 29.03 -59.66 20.91
CA ALA A 277 28.81 -59.20 22.28
C ALA A 277 29.80 -58.08 22.67
N ASN A 278 29.25 -56.97 23.16
CA ASN A 278 30.02 -55.84 23.69
C ASN A 278 29.35 -55.29 24.96
N ALA A 279 30.06 -54.47 25.72
CA ALA A 279 29.52 -53.85 26.93
C ALA A 279 28.25 -53.06 26.61
N ILE A 280 27.22 -53.20 27.46
CA ILE A 280 26.01 -52.37 27.39
C ILE A 280 26.39 -50.91 27.65
N PRO A 281 25.84 -49.93 26.92
CA PRO A 281 26.24 -48.53 27.06
C PRO A 281 25.94 -47.96 28.45
N GLU A 282 26.91 -47.26 29.04
CA GLU A 282 26.76 -46.50 30.29
C GLU A 282 26.76 -45.00 30.01
N GLY A 283 25.90 -44.24 30.69
CA GLY A 283 25.84 -42.77 30.58
C GLY A 283 25.10 -42.23 29.35
N GLU A 284 24.55 -43.12 28.52
CA GLU A 284 23.77 -42.79 27.32
C GLU A 284 22.27 -42.68 27.62
N GLN A 285 21.59 -41.72 27.01
CA GLN A 285 20.14 -41.54 27.16
C GLN A 285 19.38 -42.22 26.02
N PHE A 286 18.50 -43.18 26.35
CA PHE A 286 17.66 -43.83 25.35
C PHE A 286 16.65 -42.84 24.76
N PRO A 287 16.28 -42.96 23.46
CA PRO A 287 15.42 -41.96 22.81
C PRO A 287 13.99 -41.91 23.35
N VAL A 288 13.51 -43.03 23.92
CA VAL A 288 12.21 -43.10 24.60
C VAL A 288 12.42 -42.91 26.10
N ALA A 289 11.79 -41.89 26.66
CA ALA A 289 11.92 -41.57 28.08
C ALA A 289 11.49 -42.74 28.98
N GLY A 290 12.27 -43.01 30.03
CA GLY A 290 12.01 -44.10 30.99
C GLY A 290 12.58 -45.46 30.60
N TYR A 291 13.41 -45.53 29.55
CA TYR A 291 14.12 -46.73 29.12
C TYR A 291 15.64 -46.51 29.13
N GLU A 292 16.40 -47.58 29.32
CA GLU A 292 17.86 -47.62 29.32
C GLU A 292 18.36 -48.45 28.13
N TYR A 293 19.53 -48.13 27.56
CA TYR A 293 20.06 -48.88 26.43
C TYR A 293 20.43 -50.32 26.80
N LEU A 294 20.10 -51.24 25.90
CA LEU A 294 20.70 -52.57 25.82
C LEU A 294 21.66 -52.65 24.63
N ALA A 295 21.29 -52.13 23.46
CA ALA A 295 22.15 -52.16 22.28
C ALA A 295 21.90 -51.00 21.29
N MET A 296 22.91 -50.65 20.50
CA MET A 296 22.86 -49.75 19.35
C MET A 296 23.70 -50.34 18.20
N ASN A 297 23.16 -50.37 16.97
CA ASN A 297 23.85 -50.89 15.78
C ASN A 297 23.47 -50.13 14.49
N TYR A 298 24.39 -50.06 13.52
CA TYR A 298 24.19 -49.45 12.20
C TYR A 298 23.99 -50.50 11.10
N LEU A 299 22.89 -50.40 10.34
CA LEU A 299 22.45 -51.38 9.36
C LEU A 299 22.43 -50.76 7.96
N LEU A 300 22.99 -51.44 6.95
CA LEU A 300 22.86 -50.99 5.56
C LEU A 300 21.55 -51.53 5.00
N VAL A 301 20.66 -50.61 4.66
CA VAL A 301 19.28 -50.85 4.23
C VAL A 301 18.95 -49.89 3.09
N ASN A 302 17.86 -50.17 2.37
CA ASN A 302 17.41 -49.31 1.29
C ASN A 302 16.75 -48.00 1.80
N SER A 303 16.59 -47.03 0.91
CA SER A 303 15.85 -45.78 1.19
C SER A 303 14.36 -46.00 1.38
N GLU A 304 13.81 -47.01 0.72
CA GLU A 304 12.44 -47.45 0.92
C GLU A 304 12.35 -48.22 2.24
N LYS A 305 11.24 -48.02 2.94
CA LYS A 305 10.97 -48.74 4.20
C LYS A 305 10.84 -50.24 3.93
N GLU A 306 11.65 -51.03 4.61
CA GLU A 306 11.63 -52.49 4.55
C GLU A 306 11.53 -53.09 5.95
N VAL A 307 11.44 -54.43 6.04
CA VAL A 307 11.33 -55.14 7.33
C VAL A 307 12.44 -56.17 7.47
N VAL A 308 13.03 -56.24 8.65
CA VAL A 308 14.11 -57.16 9.01
C VAL A 308 13.73 -58.02 10.21
N ASP A 309 14.41 -59.14 10.38
CA ASP A 309 14.30 -59.97 11.58
C ASP A 309 15.49 -59.68 12.50
N VAL A 310 15.20 -59.30 13.74
CA VAL A 310 16.20 -58.92 14.75
C VAL A 310 16.23 -59.98 15.84
N GLU A 311 17.42 -60.51 16.11
CA GLU A 311 17.72 -61.32 17.29
C GLU A 311 18.68 -60.53 18.18
N PHE A 312 18.37 -60.39 19.46
CA PHE A 312 19.27 -59.78 20.42
C PHE A 312 19.49 -60.67 21.63
N THR A 313 20.75 -60.78 22.03
CA THR A 313 21.21 -61.58 23.15
C THR A 313 21.83 -60.66 24.19
N TYR A 314 21.53 -60.87 25.46
CA TYR A 314 22.14 -60.15 26.57
C TYR A 314 22.63 -61.13 27.63
N ALA A 315 23.80 -60.88 28.20
CA ALA A 315 24.45 -61.77 29.15
C ALA A 315 24.90 -61.02 30.40
N ASP A 316 24.85 -61.71 31.56
CA ASP A 316 25.36 -61.19 32.83
C ASP A 316 26.89 -61.38 32.96
N ALA A 317 27.46 -60.97 34.09
CA ALA A 317 28.89 -61.12 34.38
C ALA A 317 29.37 -62.59 34.46
N ASN A 318 28.47 -63.57 34.55
CA ASN A 318 28.78 -65.00 34.56
C ASN A 318 28.68 -65.63 33.16
N ASN A 319 28.40 -64.83 32.12
CA ASN A 319 28.07 -65.28 30.76
C ASN A 319 26.80 -66.14 30.67
N ASP A 320 25.84 -65.97 31.60
CA ASP A 320 24.50 -66.55 31.42
C ASP A 320 23.75 -65.71 30.38
N ALA A 321 23.56 -66.26 29.17
CA ALA A 321 23.04 -65.53 28.02
C ALA A 321 21.56 -65.83 27.76
N LYS A 322 20.77 -64.77 27.57
CA LYS A 322 19.35 -64.82 27.19
C LYS A 322 19.14 -64.16 25.83
N THR A 323 18.27 -64.75 25.01
CA THR A 323 18.05 -64.32 23.63
C THR A 323 16.58 -64.02 23.36
N ARG A 324 16.33 -62.98 22.57
CA ARG A 324 15.03 -62.52 22.13
C ARG A 324 15.01 -62.36 20.62
N THR A 325 13.88 -62.64 20.01
CA THR A 325 13.67 -62.45 18.57
C THR A 325 12.47 -61.54 18.35
N VAL A 326 12.63 -60.52 17.52
CA VAL A 326 11.59 -59.60 17.09
C VAL A 326 11.54 -59.66 15.57
N GLY A 327 10.48 -60.23 15.03
CA GLY A 327 10.28 -60.33 13.58
C GLY A 327 9.62 -59.09 13.01
N SER A 328 9.80 -58.86 11.70
CA SER A 328 9.15 -57.77 10.95
C SER A 328 9.44 -56.36 11.51
N VAL A 329 10.66 -56.11 11.97
CA VAL A 329 11.10 -54.80 12.46
C VAL A 329 11.24 -53.84 11.27
N PRO A 330 10.49 -52.72 11.22
CA PRO A 330 10.63 -51.76 10.14
C PRO A 330 11.97 -51.05 10.23
N VAL A 331 12.70 -51.00 9.13
CA VAL A 331 13.95 -50.25 9.00
C VAL A 331 13.94 -49.43 7.70
N GLN A 332 14.65 -48.33 7.71
CA GLN A 332 14.76 -47.43 6.56
C GLN A 332 16.08 -46.67 6.68
N ARG A 333 16.77 -46.48 5.56
CA ARG A 333 18.00 -45.69 5.53
C ARG A 333 17.76 -44.30 6.11
N ASN A 334 18.74 -43.74 6.82
CA ASN A 334 18.63 -42.43 7.45
C ASN A 334 17.47 -42.33 8.47
N HIS A 335 17.05 -43.45 9.06
CA HIS A 335 16.06 -43.48 10.13
C HIS A 335 16.60 -44.21 11.36
N ARG A 336 15.98 -43.89 12.51
CA ARG A 336 16.20 -44.60 13.77
C ARG A 336 15.05 -45.55 14.03
N THR A 337 15.36 -46.78 14.41
CA THR A 337 14.37 -47.77 14.84
C THR A 337 14.65 -48.15 16.28
N ASN A 338 13.68 -47.96 17.17
CA ASN A 338 13.76 -48.26 18.58
C ASN A 338 12.90 -49.49 18.90
N ILE A 339 13.52 -50.54 19.45
CA ILE A 339 12.84 -51.68 20.07
C ILE A 339 12.91 -51.49 21.58
N TYR A 340 11.78 -51.44 22.28
CA TYR A 340 11.77 -51.16 23.71
C TYR A 340 10.60 -51.77 24.48
N GLY A 341 10.79 -52.03 25.78
CA GLY A 341 9.77 -52.63 26.64
C GLY A 341 10.37 -53.16 27.96
N GLN A 342 9.71 -54.12 28.59
CA GLN A 342 10.26 -54.87 29.73
C GLN A 342 11.04 -56.10 29.22
N LEU A 343 12.13 -55.85 28.50
CA LEU A 343 12.81 -56.86 27.69
C LEU A 343 13.55 -57.91 28.52
N LEU A 344 13.90 -57.59 29.78
CA LEU A 344 14.69 -58.45 30.66
C LEU A 344 13.82 -59.42 31.48
N THR A 345 12.61 -59.01 31.84
CA THR A 345 11.72 -59.73 32.78
C THR A 345 10.40 -60.20 32.17
N SER A 346 10.00 -59.70 30.99
CA SER A 346 8.75 -60.06 30.31
C SER A 346 8.98 -60.59 28.89
N ASP A 347 8.16 -61.55 28.47
CA ASP A 347 8.20 -62.15 27.12
C ASP A 347 7.20 -61.50 26.15
N VAL A 348 6.32 -60.62 26.62
CA VAL A 348 5.17 -60.10 25.86
C VAL A 348 5.15 -58.57 25.71
N ASP A 349 6.04 -57.85 26.41
CA ASP A 349 6.09 -56.39 26.40
C ASP A 349 7.23 -55.90 25.50
N ILE A 350 6.96 -55.86 24.18
CA ILE A 350 7.89 -55.40 23.15
C ILE A 350 7.17 -54.39 22.26
N ASN A 351 7.71 -53.18 22.17
CA ASN A 351 7.27 -52.11 21.29
C ASN A 351 8.34 -51.83 20.24
N VAL A 352 7.92 -51.48 19.03
CA VAL A 352 8.83 -51.12 17.93
C VAL A 352 8.36 -49.81 17.31
N GLU A 353 9.26 -48.82 17.28
CA GLU A 353 8.99 -47.50 16.72
C GLU A 353 10.11 -47.10 15.76
N ILE A 354 9.75 -46.77 14.52
CA ILE A 354 10.65 -46.13 13.56
C ILE A 354 10.41 -44.63 13.56
N LYS A 355 11.47 -43.83 13.64
CA LYS A 355 11.44 -42.37 13.62
C LYS A 355 12.35 -41.83 12.52
N PRO A 356 11.92 -40.79 11.78
CA PRO A 356 12.77 -40.05 10.85
C PRO A 356 13.75 -39.12 11.58
N GLU A 357 14.29 -39.51 12.75
CA GLU A 357 15.16 -38.63 13.56
C GLU A 357 16.47 -38.19 12.85
N TYR A 358 16.80 -38.77 11.70
CA TYR A 358 17.88 -38.29 10.82
C TYR A 358 17.38 -37.77 9.47
N ASP A 359 16.09 -37.89 9.22
CA ASP A 359 15.34 -37.33 8.10
C ASP A 359 14.77 -35.94 8.46
N ASP A 360 15.41 -35.24 9.40
CA ASP A 360 15.32 -33.78 9.56
C ASP A 360 15.99 -33.08 8.34
N ASP A 361 15.74 -33.61 7.13
CA ASP A 361 16.09 -33.13 5.78
C ASP A 361 15.65 -31.69 5.52
N ASP A 362 14.97 -31.11 6.48
CA ASP A 362 14.35 -29.82 6.39
C ASP A 362 14.58 -28.97 7.65
N LYS A 363 15.38 -29.43 8.63
CA LYS A 363 15.67 -28.64 9.82
C LYS A 363 16.59 -27.47 9.55
N TYR A 364 17.60 -27.64 8.71
CA TYR A 364 18.50 -26.56 8.28
C TYR A 364 18.67 -26.61 6.77
N GLY A 365 18.85 -25.47 6.12
CA GLY A 365 19.16 -25.44 4.70
C GLY A 365 19.30 -24.02 4.17
N ALA A 366 19.31 -23.86 2.86
CA ALA A 366 19.33 -22.55 2.22
C ALA A 366 18.29 -22.47 1.10
N ILE A 367 17.59 -21.34 1.01
CA ILE A 367 16.70 -20.99 -0.11
C ILE A 367 17.25 -19.71 -0.71
N ASP A 368 17.61 -19.74 -2.00
CA ASP A 368 18.18 -18.58 -2.71
C ASP A 368 19.37 -17.91 -1.98
N GLY A 369 20.20 -18.71 -1.33
CA GLY A 369 21.36 -18.23 -0.56
C GLY A 369 21.03 -17.70 0.85
N GLN A 370 19.77 -17.74 1.29
CA GLN A 370 19.36 -17.41 2.66
C GLN A 370 19.25 -18.66 3.53
N VAL A 371 19.90 -18.67 4.69
CA VAL A 371 19.93 -19.82 5.60
C VAL A 371 18.59 -19.92 6.34
N TYR A 372 17.93 -21.08 6.26
CA TYR A 372 16.72 -21.38 7.02
C TYR A 372 16.95 -22.39 8.13
N VAL A 373 16.12 -22.29 9.18
CA VAL A 373 15.97 -23.29 10.23
C VAL A 373 14.49 -23.60 10.51
N LYS A 374 14.11 -24.87 10.55
CA LYS A 374 12.81 -25.31 11.04
C LYS A 374 12.82 -25.52 12.55
N VAL A 375 11.78 -25.05 13.21
CA VAL A 375 11.65 -25.09 14.67
C VAL A 375 10.33 -25.72 15.08
N SER A 376 10.37 -26.54 16.12
CA SER A 376 9.23 -27.27 16.69
C SER A 376 9.03 -26.98 18.18
N THR A 377 10.02 -26.37 18.85
CA THR A 377 9.93 -25.94 20.26
C THR A 377 10.31 -24.46 20.43
N ILE A 378 9.98 -23.92 21.61
CA ILE A 378 10.31 -22.54 21.96
C ILE A 378 11.81 -22.31 22.17
N GLU A 379 12.52 -23.31 22.71
CA GLU A 379 13.97 -23.25 22.87
C GLU A 379 14.68 -23.15 21.51
N GLU A 380 14.22 -23.92 20.52
CA GLU A 380 14.73 -23.88 19.16
C GLU A 380 14.44 -22.54 18.49
N PHE A 381 13.22 -22.03 18.64
CA PHE A 381 12.86 -20.70 18.14
C PHE A 381 13.74 -19.60 18.74
N ASN A 382 13.91 -19.60 20.06
CA ASN A 382 14.73 -18.58 20.75
C ASN A 382 16.20 -18.67 20.33
N ALA A 383 16.76 -19.87 20.16
CA ALA A 383 18.12 -20.07 19.68
C ALA A 383 18.29 -19.56 18.24
N ALA A 384 17.38 -19.94 17.34
CA ALA A 384 17.38 -19.49 15.96
C ALA A 384 17.20 -17.96 15.82
N PHE A 385 16.36 -17.37 16.67
CA PHE A 385 16.08 -15.93 16.63
C PHE A 385 17.32 -15.08 16.98
N VAL A 386 18.19 -15.56 17.86
CA VAL A 386 19.41 -14.82 18.27
C VAL A 386 20.63 -15.15 17.41
N ASP A 387 20.60 -16.22 16.61
CA ASP A 387 21.69 -16.56 15.70
C ASP A 387 21.83 -15.52 14.58
N GLU A 388 23.05 -15.03 14.37
CA GLU A 388 23.38 -14.05 13.33
C GLU A 388 23.48 -14.69 11.93
N ASN A 389 23.61 -16.02 11.85
CA ASN A 389 23.72 -16.76 10.60
C ASN A 389 22.38 -17.30 10.08
N VAL A 390 21.27 -17.04 10.80
CA VAL A 390 19.93 -17.49 10.41
C VAL A 390 19.16 -16.34 9.77
N ASP A 391 18.77 -16.53 8.51
CA ASP A 391 17.97 -15.58 7.73
C ASP A 391 16.47 -15.91 7.80
N ILE A 392 16.10 -17.19 7.92
CA ILE A 392 14.70 -17.66 7.87
C ILE A 392 14.43 -18.65 9.00
N ILE A 393 13.36 -18.44 9.78
CA ILE A 393 12.84 -19.38 10.77
C ILE A 393 11.51 -19.92 10.25
N ILE A 394 11.36 -21.23 10.17
CA ILE A 394 10.17 -21.91 9.66
C ILE A 394 9.52 -22.72 10.79
N LEU A 395 8.26 -22.46 11.12
CA LEU A 395 7.57 -23.23 12.16
C LEU A 395 7.10 -24.60 11.63
N THR A 396 7.24 -25.63 12.45
CA THR A 396 6.69 -26.98 12.18
C THR A 396 5.62 -27.39 13.19
N ALA A 397 5.56 -26.69 14.32
CA ALA A 397 4.54 -26.85 15.36
C ALA A 397 4.00 -25.48 15.80
N ASP A 398 2.85 -25.49 16.49
CA ASP A 398 2.36 -24.30 17.17
C ASP A 398 3.21 -24.02 18.40
N LEU A 399 3.65 -22.77 18.57
CA LEU A 399 4.58 -22.35 19.62
C LEU A 399 3.95 -21.30 20.55
N VAL A 400 4.35 -21.34 21.82
CA VAL A 400 3.98 -20.35 22.84
C VAL A 400 5.27 -19.75 23.41
N LEU A 401 5.46 -18.44 23.29
CA LEU A 401 6.59 -17.71 23.86
C LEU A 401 6.38 -17.53 25.37
N ASP A 402 7.32 -18.03 26.17
CA ASP A 402 7.27 -18.03 27.65
C ASP A 402 8.04 -16.86 28.32
N THR A 403 8.42 -15.82 27.57
CA THR A 403 9.31 -14.76 28.06
C THR A 403 8.56 -13.52 28.60
N PRO A 404 9.09 -12.83 29.64
CA PRO A 404 8.52 -11.59 30.11
C PRO A 404 8.70 -10.49 29.05
N LEU A 405 7.61 -10.14 28.37
CA LEU A 405 7.57 -9.13 27.30
C LEU A 405 7.67 -7.69 27.81
N THR A 406 8.53 -7.37 28.78
CA THR A 406 8.61 -6.03 29.39
C THR A 406 9.64 -5.13 28.71
N ARG A 407 9.25 -3.92 28.27
CA ARG A 407 10.13 -2.87 27.71
C ARG A 407 11.05 -2.19 28.76
N ALA A 408 11.65 -2.97 29.67
CA ALA A 408 12.64 -2.50 30.62
C ALA A 408 14.01 -3.07 30.20
N ALA A 409 15.09 -2.26 30.30
CA ALA A 409 16.45 -2.61 29.85
C ALA A 409 17.08 -3.87 30.49
N ALA A 410 16.36 -4.55 31.39
CA ALA A 410 16.80 -5.74 32.11
C ALA A 410 16.06 -7.03 31.72
N ASP A 411 14.99 -6.97 30.92
CA ASP A 411 14.20 -8.15 30.49
C ASP A 411 14.25 -8.29 28.96
N PRO A 412 14.51 -9.49 28.40
CA PRO A 412 14.75 -9.65 26.97
C PRO A 412 13.43 -9.68 26.17
N VAL A 413 13.11 -8.56 25.53
CA VAL A 413 12.19 -8.52 24.39
C VAL A 413 12.89 -9.14 23.17
N LEU A 414 12.17 -9.93 22.36
CA LEU A 414 12.69 -10.45 21.09
C LEU A 414 12.97 -9.29 20.13
N THR A 415 14.23 -8.86 20.09
CA THR A 415 14.66 -7.67 19.37
C THR A 415 15.34 -8.06 18.07
N VAL A 416 14.80 -7.64 16.93
CA VAL A 416 15.50 -7.69 15.64
C VAL A 416 16.41 -6.47 15.58
N SER A 417 17.69 -6.68 15.83
CA SER A 417 18.71 -5.63 15.91
C SER A 417 18.87 -4.86 14.60
N ALA A 418 19.38 -3.63 14.70
CA ALA A 418 19.72 -2.85 13.51
C ALA A 418 20.68 -3.63 12.60
N ASN A 419 20.44 -3.59 11.29
CA ASN A 419 21.14 -4.34 10.24
C ASN A 419 20.84 -5.85 10.15
N LYS A 420 20.07 -6.44 11.08
CA LYS A 420 19.59 -7.82 10.93
C LYS A 420 18.40 -7.85 9.97
N THR A 421 18.42 -8.78 9.02
CA THR A 421 17.27 -9.14 8.19
C THR A 421 16.84 -10.54 8.58
N LEU A 422 15.59 -10.72 8.99
CA LEU A 422 15.05 -12.00 9.45
C LEU A 422 13.67 -12.24 8.86
N THR A 423 13.43 -13.46 8.39
CA THR A 423 12.12 -13.94 7.98
C THR A 423 11.61 -14.98 8.97
N ILE A 424 10.35 -14.87 9.39
CA ILE A 424 9.63 -15.90 10.14
C ILE A 424 8.49 -16.43 9.25
N ASP A 425 8.67 -17.62 8.71
CA ASP A 425 7.61 -18.37 8.04
C ASP A 425 6.84 -19.19 9.06
N LEU A 426 5.61 -18.78 9.35
CA LEU A 426 4.75 -19.50 10.28
C LEU A 426 4.28 -20.84 9.67
N ASN A 427 4.39 -21.07 8.36
CA ASN A 427 4.10 -22.34 7.68
C ASN A 427 2.74 -22.96 8.07
N GLY A 428 1.71 -22.13 8.14
CA GLY A 428 0.34 -22.47 8.55
C GLY A 428 0.16 -22.70 10.06
N LYS A 429 1.20 -22.52 10.88
CA LYS A 429 1.20 -22.70 12.33
C LYS A 429 0.89 -21.41 13.07
N LYS A 430 0.72 -21.55 14.38
CA LYS A 430 0.45 -20.47 15.33
C LYS A 430 1.68 -20.18 16.19
N LEU A 431 2.09 -18.92 16.26
CA LEU A 431 3.02 -18.42 17.28
C LEU A 431 2.25 -17.52 18.23
N SER A 432 2.29 -17.80 19.53
CA SER A 432 1.50 -17.04 20.51
C SER A 432 2.29 -16.62 21.74
N ALA A 433 1.81 -15.59 22.42
CA ALA A 433 2.40 -15.12 23.67
C ALA A 433 1.31 -14.59 24.61
N THR A 434 1.57 -14.64 25.91
CA THR A 434 0.68 -14.07 26.93
C THR A 434 1.47 -13.24 27.93
N SER A 435 0.94 -12.09 28.33
CA SER A 435 1.49 -11.30 29.43
C SER A 435 0.39 -10.86 30.39
N SER A 436 0.73 -10.56 31.65
CA SER A 436 -0.27 -10.31 32.71
C SER A 436 0.11 -9.22 33.71
N ALA A 437 1.24 -8.54 33.54
CA ALA A 437 1.74 -7.56 34.51
C ALA A 437 1.21 -6.14 34.21
N THR A 438 0.93 -5.34 35.24
CA THR A 438 0.37 -3.98 35.09
C THR A 438 1.46 -2.90 35.15
N GLY A 439 1.25 -1.75 34.50
CA GLY A 439 2.10 -0.55 34.66
C GLY A 439 3.40 -0.51 33.84
N LYS A 440 3.51 -1.28 32.75
CA LYS A 440 4.65 -1.23 31.81
C LYS A 440 4.15 -1.32 30.36
N ASN A 441 5.06 -1.09 29.40
CA ASN A 441 4.82 -1.35 27.97
C ASN A 441 5.29 -2.77 27.63
N TYR A 442 4.49 -3.46 26.82
CA TYR A 442 4.75 -4.83 26.42
C TYR A 442 4.65 -5.00 24.92
N ASN A 443 5.61 -5.70 24.35
CA ASN A 443 5.62 -6.03 22.93
C ASN A 443 6.17 -7.43 22.68
N MET A 444 5.57 -8.17 21.74
CA MET A 444 6.06 -9.51 21.36
C MET A 444 7.39 -9.42 20.59
N PHE A 445 7.52 -8.44 19.68
CA PHE A 445 8.74 -8.16 18.93
C PHE A 445 9.12 -6.67 18.96
N ASP A 446 10.41 -6.36 19.09
CA ASP A 446 11.01 -5.02 18.90
C ASP A 446 11.81 -5.02 17.58
N VAL A 447 11.28 -4.32 16.57
CA VAL A 447 11.80 -4.34 15.20
C VAL A 447 12.63 -3.07 14.95
N ARG A 448 13.96 -3.24 14.91
CA ARG A 448 14.93 -2.18 14.61
C ARG A 448 15.73 -2.44 13.33
N GLY A 449 15.77 -3.69 12.87
CA GLY A 449 16.25 -4.11 11.54
C GLY A 449 15.09 -4.39 10.59
N THR A 450 15.21 -5.41 9.74
CA THR A 450 14.15 -5.87 8.84
C THR A 450 13.56 -7.19 9.34
N LEU A 451 12.27 -7.20 9.63
CA LEU A 451 11.52 -8.41 9.97
C LEU A 451 10.45 -8.68 8.90
N THR A 452 10.49 -9.86 8.30
CA THR A 452 9.43 -10.37 7.43
C THR A 452 8.71 -11.52 8.12
N VAL A 453 7.38 -11.55 8.07
CA VAL A 453 6.60 -12.66 8.61
C VAL A 453 5.59 -13.11 7.56
N LYS A 454 5.48 -14.42 7.35
CA LYS A 454 4.55 -14.99 6.36
C LYS A 454 3.80 -16.24 6.82
N ASN A 455 2.68 -16.53 6.15
CA ASN A 455 1.94 -17.80 6.16
C ASN A 455 1.53 -18.36 7.53
N GLY A 456 0.57 -17.77 8.24
CA GLY A 456 0.06 -18.43 9.47
C GLY A 456 -0.59 -17.47 10.44
N THR A 457 -0.61 -17.83 11.74
CA THR A 457 -1.26 -17.03 12.78
C THR A 457 -0.29 -16.56 13.85
N MET A 458 -0.37 -15.29 14.23
CA MET A 458 0.25 -14.78 15.45
C MET A 458 -0.82 -14.29 16.43
N GLU A 459 -0.71 -14.66 17.71
CA GLU A 459 -1.65 -14.22 18.74
C GLU A 459 -0.95 -13.73 20.00
N TYR A 460 -1.25 -12.52 20.42
CA TYR A 460 -0.76 -11.96 21.67
C TYR A 460 -1.92 -11.61 22.60
N GLU A 461 -1.92 -12.15 23.82
CA GLU A 461 -2.94 -11.88 24.83
C GLU A 461 -2.32 -11.16 26.06
N HIS A 462 -2.69 -9.90 26.27
CA HIS A 462 -2.39 -9.19 27.52
C HIS A 462 -3.59 -9.27 28.49
N LYS A 463 -3.43 -10.02 29.59
CA LYS A 463 -4.48 -10.27 30.60
C LYS A 463 -4.59 -9.20 31.69
N GLY A 464 -3.67 -8.23 31.73
CA GLY A 464 -3.66 -7.14 32.71
C GLY A 464 -4.54 -5.95 32.30
N ASP A 465 -4.93 -5.13 33.27
CA ASP A 465 -5.58 -3.85 33.01
C ASP A 465 -4.54 -2.83 32.49
N ASN A 466 -4.74 -2.29 31.28
CA ASN A 466 -3.95 -1.19 30.72
C ASN A 466 -4.33 0.16 31.35
N MET A 467 -4.24 0.28 32.68
CA MET A 467 -4.63 1.49 33.40
C MET A 467 -3.46 2.47 33.55
N GLY A 468 -3.17 3.25 32.50
CA GLY A 468 -2.28 4.41 32.59
C GLY A 468 -1.87 5.00 31.23
N TRP A 469 -1.70 6.32 31.19
CA TRP A 469 -1.12 7.05 30.05
C TRP A 469 0.31 6.50 29.82
N ASN A 470 0.53 5.76 28.73
CA ASN A 470 1.77 5.03 28.37
C ASN A 470 1.93 3.58 28.87
N ASN A 471 0.85 2.81 29.00
CA ASN A 471 0.90 1.35 29.16
C ASN A 471 0.25 0.67 27.95
N PHE A 472 1.07 0.24 27.00
CA PHE A 472 0.64 -0.37 25.74
C PHE A 472 0.90 -1.88 25.72
N ALA A 473 0.06 -2.60 24.99
CA ALA A 473 0.28 -4.00 24.66
C ALA A 473 0.33 -4.13 23.12
N GLU A 474 1.48 -4.51 22.60
CA GLU A 474 1.78 -4.49 21.17
C GLU A 474 2.18 -5.89 20.70
N LEU A 475 1.81 -6.29 19.48
CA LEU A 475 2.41 -7.48 18.88
C LEU A 475 3.77 -7.10 18.29
N PHE A 476 3.80 -6.04 17.48
CA PHE A 476 5.04 -5.47 16.92
C PHE A 476 5.23 -4.02 17.36
N TYR A 477 6.39 -3.76 17.97
CA TYR A 477 6.93 -2.41 18.10
C TYR A 477 7.91 -2.17 16.95
N VAL A 478 7.72 -1.10 16.17
CA VAL A 478 8.59 -0.74 15.04
C VAL A 478 9.22 0.63 15.28
N GLY A 479 10.55 0.68 15.34
CA GLY A 479 11.30 1.91 15.64
C GLY A 479 12.73 1.87 15.10
N PHE A 480 13.50 2.96 15.28
CA PHE A 480 14.95 3.01 15.00
C PHE A 480 15.40 2.55 13.60
N ASN A 481 14.68 2.93 12.54
CA ASN A 481 14.85 2.45 11.15
C ASN A 481 14.34 1.03 10.85
N GLY A 482 13.48 0.49 11.69
CA GLY A 482 12.85 -0.80 11.49
C GLY A 482 11.99 -0.88 10.22
N THR A 483 12.04 -2.03 9.57
CA THR A 483 11.16 -2.43 8.47
C THR A 483 10.40 -3.70 8.86
N LEU A 484 9.07 -3.68 8.78
CA LEU A 484 8.21 -4.84 9.03
C LEU A 484 7.43 -5.21 7.77
N ASN A 485 7.50 -6.46 7.34
CA ASN A 485 6.72 -7.00 6.23
C ASN A 485 5.84 -8.14 6.72
N LEU A 486 4.53 -8.10 6.44
CA LEU A 486 3.57 -9.17 6.73
C LEU A 486 2.94 -9.66 5.43
N ASP A 487 2.97 -10.96 5.14
CA ASP A 487 2.35 -11.55 3.94
C ASP A 487 1.61 -12.86 4.22
N GLY A 488 0.29 -12.90 4.01
CA GLY A 488 -0.50 -14.10 4.31
C GLY A 488 -0.60 -14.42 5.81
N VAL A 489 -0.55 -13.41 6.68
CA VAL A 489 -0.53 -13.57 8.15
C VAL A 489 -1.85 -13.15 8.78
N THR A 490 -2.36 -13.94 9.72
CA THR A 490 -3.41 -13.52 10.67
C THR A 490 -2.77 -13.12 11.99
N ALA A 491 -2.63 -11.83 12.27
CA ALA A 491 -2.03 -11.32 13.51
C ALA A 491 -3.12 -10.75 14.44
N LYS A 492 -3.24 -11.29 15.65
CA LYS A 492 -4.27 -10.89 16.62
C LYS A 492 -3.66 -10.39 17.92
N ASN A 493 -4.07 -9.22 18.36
CA ASN A 493 -3.85 -8.74 19.71
C ASN A 493 -5.18 -8.81 20.50
N LEU A 494 -5.23 -9.76 21.43
CA LEU A 494 -6.38 -10.10 22.26
C LEU A 494 -6.36 -9.41 23.63
N GLY A 495 -5.35 -8.59 23.92
CA GLY A 495 -5.13 -8.02 25.24
C GLY A 495 -5.83 -6.69 25.53
N GLY A 496 -6.12 -6.40 26.81
CA GLY A 496 -6.50 -5.08 27.36
C GLY A 496 -7.85 -4.47 26.88
N SER A 497 -8.52 -3.68 27.73
CA SER A 497 -9.70 -2.89 27.34
C SER A 497 -9.37 -1.64 26.52
N ASP A 498 -8.12 -1.15 26.61
CA ASP A 498 -7.64 0.07 25.96
C ASP A 498 -6.16 -0.07 25.53
N MET A 499 -5.79 0.52 24.39
CA MET A 499 -4.41 0.62 23.89
C MET A 499 -3.69 -0.70 23.53
N ALA A 500 -4.43 -1.65 22.97
CA ALA A 500 -3.86 -2.83 22.32
C ALA A 500 -3.60 -2.58 20.84
N TYR A 501 -2.37 -2.85 20.38
CA TYR A 501 -1.96 -2.65 19.00
C TYR A 501 -1.42 -3.93 18.37
N VAL A 502 -1.78 -4.23 17.12
CA VAL A 502 -1.02 -5.26 16.39
C VAL A 502 0.34 -4.68 16.01
N ILE A 503 0.36 -3.45 15.49
CA ILE A 503 1.58 -2.73 15.12
C ILE A 503 1.56 -1.35 15.76
N ASP A 504 2.58 -1.01 16.54
CA ASP A 504 2.85 0.36 17.00
C ASP A 504 4.16 0.87 16.40
N MET A 505 4.04 1.89 15.56
CA MET A 505 5.14 2.53 14.86
C MET A 505 5.54 3.79 15.63
N VAL A 506 6.73 3.83 16.22
CA VAL A 506 7.19 5.00 16.99
C VAL A 506 8.39 5.64 16.29
N ASN A 507 8.14 6.77 15.64
CA ASN A 507 9.10 7.43 14.77
C ASN A 507 10.10 8.30 15.54
N ALA A 508 11.35 7.84 15.60
CA ALA A 508 12.55 8.65 15.80
C ALA A 508 13.32 8.92 14.49
N THR A 509 13.18 8.03 13.48
CA THR A 509 13.88 7.98 12.18
C THR A 509 13.00 7.27 11.12
N ASN A 510 13.52 6.96 9.92
CA ASN A 510 12.73 6.42 8.81
C ASN A 510 12.28 4.97 9.03
N ILE A 511 10.98 4.69 9.19
CA ILE A 511 10.45 3.32 9.42
C ILE A 511 9.47 2.90 8.33
N SER A 512 9.39 1.59 8.04
CA SER A 512 8.53 1.06 6.97
C SER A 512 7.70 -0.14 7.45
N VAL A 513 6.42 -0.18 7.09
CA VAL A 513 5.49 -1.29 7.37
C VAL A 513 4.75 -1.67 6.08
N ASN A 514 4.84 -2.93 5.66
CA ASN A 514 4.18 -3.45 4.47
C ASN A 514 3.30 -4.64 4.86
N VAL A 515 2.01 -4.60 4.52
CA VAL A 515 1.03 -5.64 4.88
C VAL A 515 0.33 -6.13 3.61
N LYS A 516 0.45 -7.42 3.31
CA LYS A 516 -0.13 -8.06 2.11
C LYS A 516 -0.92 -9.30 2.48
N ASN A 517 -2.06 -9.54 1.83
CA ASN A 517 -2.83 -10.78 1.97
C ASN A 517 -3.13 -11.18 3.44
N SER A 518 -3.17 -10.22 4.36
CA SER A 518 -3.08 -10.47 5.80
C SER A 518 -4.33 -9.99 6.54
N THR A 519 -4.60 -10.55 7.71
CA THR A 519 -5.66 -10.09 8.61
C THR A 519 -5.04 -9.62 9.93
N LEU A 520 -5.23 -8.34 10.28
CA LEU A 520 -4.79 -7.78 11.56
C LEU A 520 -6.01 -7.52 12.45
N GLU A 521 -6.04 -8.09 13.65
CA GLU A 521 -7.16 -7.99 14.58
C GLU A 521 -6.67 -7.46 15.93
N SER A 522 -7.30 -6.41 16.44
CA SER A 522 -7.03 -5.87 17.77
C SER A 522 -8.33 -5.60 18.52
N THR A 523 -8.33 -5.79 19.84
CA THR A 523 -9.41 -5.32 20.72
C THR A 523 -9.55 -3.79 20.70
N TYR A 524 -8.50 -3.06 20.31
CA TYR A 524 -8.47 -1.61 20.20
C TYR A 524 -8.13 -1.13 18.79
N ILE A 525 -6.86 -1.04 18.40
CA ILE A 525 -6.46 -0.51 17.07
C ILE A 525 -5.41 -1.43 16.44
N PRO A 526 -5.61 -1.97 15.22
CA PRO A 526 -4.61 -2.80 14.54
C PRO A 526 -3.28 -2.08 14.31
N ILE A 527 -3.29 -0.87 13.73
CA ILE A 527 -2.06 -0.15 13.39
C ILE A 527 -2.09 1.25 14.00
N ARG A 528 -1.05 1.61 14.76
CA ARG A 528 -0.79 2.96 15.25
C ARG A 528 0.51 3.50 14.66
N VAL A 529 0.49 4.78 14.30
CA VAL A 529 1.64 5.58 13.89
C VAL A 529 1.81 6.75 14.85
N PHE A 530 2.87 6.72 15.64
CA PHE A 530 3.23 7.73 16.62
C PHE A 530 4.44 8.55 16.14
N ASN A 531 4.18 9.77 15.72
CA ASN A 531 5.16 10.70 15.18
C ASN A 531 5.75 11.57 16.30
N ASN A 532 7.04 11.35 16.61
CA ASN A 532 7.78 12.07 17.65
C ASN A 532 9.10 12.67 17.12
N SER A 533 9.28 12.74 15.80
CA SER A 533 10.47 13.25 15.11
C SER A 533 10.10 14.18 13.96
N LYS A 534 10.94 15.19 13.70
CA LYS A 534 10.77 16.18 12.61
C LYS A 534 11.36 15.73 11.27
N THR A 535 12.18 14.67 11.27
CA THR A 535 12.98 14.28 10.09
C THR A 535 12.80 12.82 9.70
N GLY A 536 12.19 11.99 10.54
CA GLY A 536 11.96 10.58 10.22
C GLY A 536 10.71 10.40 9.39
N VAL A 537 10.76 9.57 8.35
CA VAL A 537 9.64 9.24 7.47
C VAL A 537 9.03 7.90 7.87
N ASN A 538 7.72 7.84 8.08
CA ASN A 538 7.02 6.55 8.16
C ASN A 538 6.48 6.20 6.78
N ASN A 539 6.74 4.98 6.31
CA ASN A 539 6.12 4.41 5.13
C ASN A 539 5.18 3.29 5.57
N VAL A 540 3.92 3.33 5.14
CA VAL A 540 2.98 2.23 5.41
C VAL A 540 2.26 1.85 4.11
N SER A 541 2.32 0.57 3.75
CA SER A 541 1.65 -0.02 2.59
C SER A 541 0.75 -1.18 2.99
N ILE A 542 -0.49 -1.23 2.48
CA ILE A 542 -1.49 -2.27 2.80
C ILE A 542 -2.18 -2.74 1.52
N GLU A 543 -2.12 -4.04 1.24
CA GLU A 543 -2.63 -4.66 0.01
C GLU A 543 -3.40 -5.95 0.31
N ASN A 544 -4.57 -6.13 -0.34
CA ASN A 544 -5.43 -7.31 -0.22
C ASN A 544 -5.60 -7.84 1.23
N SER A 545 -5.75 -6.94 2.19
CA SER A 545 -5.68 -7.25 3.62
C SER A 545 -6.92 -6.80 4.39
N THR A 546 -7.16 -7.41 5.55
CA THR A 546 -8.27 -7.11 6.44
C THR A 546 -7.79 -6.50 7.77
N LEU A 547 -8.30 -5.34 8.17
CA LEU A 547 -8.04 -4.76 9.50
C LEU A 547 -9.31 -4.82 10.36
N LYS A 548 -9.19 -5.27 11.62
CA LYS A 548 -10.31 -5.42 12.55
C LYS A 548 -10.01 -4.79 13.90
N GLY A 549 -10.84 -3.86 14.36
CA GLY A 549 -10.70 -3.30 15.71
C GLY A 549 -11.79 -2.31 16.10
N LYS A 550 -11.58 -1.58 17.19
CA LYS A 550 -12.42 -0.42 17.56
C LYS A 550 -12.21 0.72 16.55
N TYR A 551 -10.96 0.94 16.15
CA TYR A 551 -10.57 1.70 14.95
C TYR A 551 -9.61 0.82 14.14
N CYS A 552 -9.47 1.03 12.82
CA CYS A 552 -8.56 0.21 12.01
C CYS A 552 -7.14 0.79 11.94
N PHE A 553 -6.99 2.11 12.08
CA PHE A 553 -5.72 2.81 11.97
C PHE A 553 -5.70 4.04 12.88
N TRP A 554 -4.56 4.41 13.48
CA TRP A 554 -4.41 5.64 14.25
C TRP A 554 -3.11 6.36 13.91
N VAL A 555 -3.18 7.64 13.53
CA VAL A 555 -2.01 8.52 13.42
C VAL A 555 -2.01 9.54 14.55
N GLN A 556 -0.92 9.63 15.29
CA GLN A 556 -0.75 10.50 16.44
C GLN A 556 0.55 11.30 16.35
N TYR A 557 0.50 12.57 16.74
CA TYR A 557 1.65 13.47 16.80
C TYR A 557 1.95 13.89 18.23
N TRP A 558 3.22 13.92 18.60
CA TRP A 558 3.67 14.45 19.89
C TRP A 558 5.07 15.06 19.76
N LEU A 559 5.23 16.35 20.08
CA LEU A 559 6.54 17.00 20.16
C LEU A 559 6.79 17.48 21.60
N ALA A 560 7.93 17.09 22.18
CA ALA A 560 8.31 17.48 23.54
C ALA A 560 8.57 19.00 23.71
N ASP A 561 8.66 19.77 22.63
CA ASP A 561 9.02 21.19 22.62
C ASP A 561 7.85 22.18 22.47
N GLY A 562 6.60 21.69 22.38
CA GLY A 562 5.39 22.52 22.43
C GLY A 562 5.18 23.47 21.23
N ARG A 563 5.68 23.13 20.03
CA ARG A 563 5.52 23.92 18.79
C ARG A 563 4.51 23.30 17.81
N ASP A 564 3.92 24.16 16.97
CA ASP A 564 2.76 23.90 16.11
C ASP A 564 2.87 22.71 15.13
N GLU A 565 1.72 22.06 14.96
CA GLU A 565 1.40 20.87 14.17
C GLU A 565 1.74 21.02 12.67
N ALA A 566 1.75 22.25 12.14
CA ALA A 566 1.95 22.60 10.73
C ALA A 566 3.34 22.24 10.14
N THR A 567 4.31 21.81 10.94
CA THR A 567 5.63 21.34 10.44
C THR A 567 5.77 19.82 10.32
N LEU A 568 4.75 19.05 10.70
CA LEU A 568 4.79 17.59 10.79
C LEU A 568 4.13 16.83 9.62
N GLU A 569 3.40 17.52 8.75
CA GLU A 569 2.73 16.92 7.59
C GLU A 569 3.70 16.30 6.57
N GLN A 570 4.97 16.72 6.55
CA GLN A 570 5.97 16.24 5.58
C GLN A 570 6.59 14.86 5.92
N THR A 571 6.22 14.22 7.04
CA THR A 571 6.95 13.06 7.61
C THR A 571 6.21 11.71 7.55
N LEU A 572 5.02 11.62 6.95
CA LEU A 572 4.28 10.36 6.77
C LEU A 572 3.96 10.13 5.28
N LYS A 573 4.51 9.06 4.70
CA LYS A 573 4.10 8.54 3.40
C LYS A 573 3.17 7.34 3.63
N LEU A 574 1.91 7.50 3.26
CA LEU A 574 0.86 6.51 3.54
C LEU A 574 0.24 6.01 2.23
N ASP A 575 0.68 4.83 1.79
CA ASP A 575 0.27 4.15 0.56
C ASP A 575 -0.68 2.97 0.90
N ILE A 576 -1.84 3.29 1.48
CA ILE A 576 -2.88 2.30 1.83
C ILE A 576 -3.64 1.77 0.58
N PHE A 577 -3.42 2.33 -0.61
CA PHE A 577 -4.33 2.15 -1.77
C PHE A 577 -3.66 1.98 -3.15
N ASN A 578 -2.34 1.78 -3.23
CA ASN A 578 -1.69 1.67 -4.54
C ASN A 578 -1.72 0.21 -5.03
N SER A 579 -2.89 -0.22 -5.51
CA SER A 579 -2.89 -1.17 -6.62
C SER A 579 -2.41 -0.41 -7.86
N THR A 580 -1.65 -1.10 -8.73
CA THR A 580 -1.20 -0.53 -10.00
C THR A 580 -2.40 0.05 -10.75
N ALA A 581 -2.25 1.23 -11.36
CA ALA A 581 -3.33 1.91 -12.08
C ALA A 581 -4.13 0.93 -12.98
N GLY A 582 -5.37 0.61 -12.57
CA GLY A 582 -6.26 -0.30 -13.28
C GLY A 582 -6.69 -1.58 -12.53
N GLU A 583 -6.17 -1.84 -11.33
CA GLU A 583 -6.64 -2.95 -10.47
C GLU A 583 -7.58 -2.45 -9.35
N SER A 584 -8.56 -3.27 -8.94
CA SER A 584 -9.50 -2.93 -7.87
C SER A 584 -8.88 -3.20 -6.49
N ASN A 585 -8.85 -2.19 -5.61
CA ASN A 585 -8.44 -2.35 -4.20
C ASN A 585 -9.43 -3.27 -3.45
N ASN A 586 -8.96 -4.42 -2.95
CA ASN A 586 -9.78 -5.43 -2.24
C ASN A 586 -9.58 -5.44 -0.70
N ASN A 587 -9.04 -4.37 -0.11
CA ASN A 587 -8.84 -4.27 1.34
C ASN A 587 -10.19 -4.24 2.10
N THR A 588 -10.30 -4.91 3.25
CA THR A 588 -11.53 -5.00 4.07
C THR A 588 -11.32 -4.41 5.47
N PHE A 589 -12.23 -3.58 5.97
CA PHE A 589 -12.16 -2.98 7.33
C PHE A 589 -13.36 -3.42 8.18
N VAL A 590 -13.13 -3.88 9.42
CA VAL A 590 -14.18 -4.42 10.30
C VAL A 590 -14.16 -3.74 11.67
N PHE A 591 -15.32 -3.28 12.14
CA PHE A 591 -15.45 -2.45 13.35
C PHE A 591 -16.23 -3.14 14.45
N ALA A 592 -15.72 -3.10 15.69
CA ALA A 592 -16.33 -3.79 16.82
C ALA A 592 -17.55 -3.07 17.45
N ASN A 593 -17.74 -1.76 17.21
CA ASN A 593 -18.66 -0.92 18.01
C ASN A 593 -19.54 0.07 17.21
N ASN A 594 -19.90 -0.20 15.95
CA ASN A 594 -20.70 0.71 15.11
C ASN A 594 -20.10 2.14 14.99
N TYR A 595 -18.78 2.28 15.04
CA TYR A 595 -18.13 3.51 14.63
C TYR A 595 -17.91 3.46 13.11
N ASP A 596 -18.42 4.46 12.38
CA ASP A 596 -18.33 4.54 10.92
C ASP A 596 -16.95 5.01 10.41
N ALA A 597 -15.88 4.93 11.22
CA ALA A 597 -14.58 5.54 10.92
C ALA A 597 -13.41 4.53 10.86
N PRO A 598 -12.72 4.38 9.72
CA PRO A 598 -11.54 3.52 9.58
C PRO A 598 -10.26 4.08 10.20
N VAL A 599 -10.11 5.41 10.32
CA VAL A 599 -8.85 6.05 10.74
C VAL A 599 -9.08 7.09 11.86
N LEU A 600 -8.30 7.00 12.92
CA LEU A 600 -8.23 7.98 14.01
C LEU A 600 -7.02 8.92 13.77
N TYR A 601 -7.17 10.23 13.98
CA TYR A 601 -6.10 11.23 13.85
C TYR A 601 -5.99 12.10 15.11
N GLY A 602 -4.78 12.26 15.65
CA GLY A 602 -4.56 13.01 16.88
C GLY A 602 -5.29 12.43 18.09
N PHE A 603 -5.53 13.25 19.12
CA PHE A 603 -6.22 12.83 20.35
C PHE A 603 -7.75 12.89 20.25
N ASN A 604 -8.33 13.59 19.26
CA ASN A 604 -9.76 13.91 19.23
C ASN A 604 -10.43 13.94 17.83
N GLU A 605 -9.74 13.66 16.71
CA GLU A 605 -10.34 13.81 15.37
C GLU A 605 -10.20 12.53 14.54
N ALA A 606 -11.29 11.77 14.39
CA ALA A 606 -11.31 10.67 13.42
C ALA A 606 -11.41 11.25 11.99
N VAL A 607 -10.59 10.74 11.07
CA VAL A 607 -10.69 11.06 9.65
C VAL A 607 -11.53 9.96 8.99
N TYR A 608 -12.68 10.36 8.43
CA TYR A 608 -13.67 9.45 7.88
C TYR A 608 -13.29 9.05 6.45
N PHE A 609 -13.38 7.76 6.14
CA PHE A 609 -13.41 7.27 4.75
C PHE A 609 -14.77 6.60 4.58
N ASP A 610 -15.36 6.71 3.39
CA ASP A 610 -16.67 6.10 3.16
C ASP A 610 -16.59 4.58 2.98
N GLN A 611 -17.76 3.96 2.89
CA GLN A 611 -17.96 2.52 2.70
C GLN A 611 -17.41 1.95 1.37
N TYR A 612 -16.85 2.79 0.50
CA TYR A 612 -16.30 2.41 -0.81
C TYR A 612 -14.78 2.51 -0.88
N GLY A 613 -14.10 2.87 0.22
CA GLY A 613 -12.64 2.87 0.29
C GLY A 613 -11.98 3.97 -0.55
N GLN A 614 -12.69 5.06 -0.85
CA GLN A 614 -12.05 6.23 -1.46
C GLN A 614 -11.26 7.02 -0.41
N LYS A 615 -9.98 7.27 -0.74
CA LYS A 615 -9.10 8.14 0.02
C LYS A 615 -9.56 9.59 -0.15
N ILE A 616 -9.70 10.31 0.98
CA ILE A 616 -9.61 11.76 0.98
C ILE A 616 -8.26 12.10 0.35
N SER A 617 -8.28 12.63 -0.88
CA SER A 617 -7.13 13.12 -1.62
C SER A 617 -6.21 13.91 -0.65
N LEU A 618 -4.89 13.70 -0.72
CA LEU A 618 -3.88 14.41 0.10
C LEU A 618 -3.84 15.87 -0.35
N LEU A 619 -4.94 16.57 -0.15
CA LEU A 619 -5.05 17.97 -0.36
C LEU A 619 -4.46 18.63 0.87
N THR A 620 -3.51 19.53 0.68
CA THR A 620 -3.20 20.47 1.76
C THR A 620 -4.46 21.31 1.96
N PRO A 621 -5.18 21.16 3.10
CA PRO A 621 -6.43 21.85 3.30
C PRO A 621 -6.16 23.35 3.35
N ILE A 622 -7.09 24.14 2.79
CA ILE A 622 -7.05 25.59 2.98
C ILE A 622 -7.77 25.88 4.30
N GLU A 623 -7.07 26.50 5.24
CA GLU A 623 -7.63 26.80 6.57
C GLU A 623 -8.94 27.61 6.44
N GLY A 624 -10.02 27.09 7.00
CA GLY A 624 -11.36 27.71 6.92
C GLY A 624 -12.11 27.48 5.61
N ALA A 625 -11.66 26.56 4.74
CA ALA A 625 -12.29 26.23 3.47
C ALA A 625 -12.67 24.74 3.40
N GLU A 626 -13.97 24.45 3.41
CA GLU A 626 -14.49 23.09 3.26
C GLU A 626 -14.54 22.68 1.78
N GLY A 627 -14.21 21.43 1.48
CA GLY A 627 -14.33 20.86 0.12
C GLY A 627 -13.29 21.36 -0.90
N VAL A 628 -12.24 22.07 -0.47
CA VAL A 628 -11.17 22.57 -1.36
C VAL A 628 -9.80 22.52 -0.68
N GLY A 629 -8.77 22.16 -1.44
CA GLY A 629 -7.38 22.19 -0.99
C GLY A 629 -6.39 22.15 -2.14
N PHE A 630 -5.10 21.91 -1.86
CA PHE A 630 -4.05 21.89 -2.88
C PHE A 630 -3.54 20.49 -3.20
N ASP A 631 -3.40 20.14 -4.49
CA ASP A 631 -2.65 18.95 -4.90
C ASP A 631 -1.13 19.11 -4.74
N SER A 632 -0.38 18.04 -5.01
CA SER A 632 1.08 18.02 -4.90
C SER A 632 1.81 18.96 -5.87
N GLU A 633 1.12 19.44 -6.91
CA GLU A 633 1.64 20.41 -7.89
C GLU A 633 1.29 21.86 -7.49
N GLY A 634 0.54 22.04 -6.40
CA GLY A 634 0.05 23.33 -5.92
C GLY A 634 -1.18 23.85 -6.66
N ASN A 635 -1.89 23.01 -7.40
CA ASN A 635 -3.18 23.35 -8.01
C ASN A 635 -4.30 23.23 -6.97
N TYR A 636 -5.34 24.05 -7.11
CA TYR A 636 -6.53 23.91 -6.28
C TYR A 636 -7.34 22.69 -6.74
N VAL A 637 -7.87 21.91 -5.81
CA VAL A 637 -8.72 20.76 -6.07
C VAL A 637 -10.02 20.91 -5.30
N VAL A 638 -11.14 20.76 -6.00
CA VAL A 638 -12.49 20.84 -5.46
C VAL A 638 -13.06 19.44 -5.34
N THR A 639 -13.49 19.09 -4.12
CA THR A 639 -13.99 17.75 -3.75
C THR A 639 -15.45 17.76 -3.32
N ALA A 640 -16.10 18.92 -3.25
CA ALA A 640 -17.52 19.06 -2.90
C ALA A 640 -18.10 20.38 -3.43
N ASP A 641 -19.41 20.51 -3.36
CA ASP A 641 -20.16 21.75 -3.64
C ASP A 641 -19.67 22.95 -2.80
N ALA A 642 -19.38 22.73 -1.51
CA ALA A 642 -18.81 23.74 -0.61
C ALA A 642 -17.44 24.27 -1.11
N GLY A 643 -16.63 23.41 -1.72
CA GLY A 643 -15.34 23.80 -2.29
C GLY A 643 -15.49 24.66 -3.53
N LEU A 644 -16.47 24.32 -4.39
CA LEU A 644 -16.80 25.13 -5.56
C LEU A 644 -17.34 26.51 -5.14
N ALA A 645 -18.15 26.57 -4.07
CA ALA A 645 -18.63 27.83 -3.49
C ALA A 645 -17.48 28.66 -2.90
N TRP A 646 -16.49 28.02 -2.28
CA TRP A 646 -15.28 28.69 -1.81
C TRP A 646 -14.49 29.30 -2.97
N VAL A 647 -14.29 28.55 -4.07
CA VAL A 647 -13.64 29.05 -5.28
C VAL A 647 -14.37 30.29 -5.79
N ALA A 648 -15.70 30.22 -5.86
CA ALA A 648 -16.52 31.33 -6.33
C ALA A 648 -16.32 32.62 -5.53
N ALA A 649 -16.26 32.51 -4.20
CA ALA A 649 -16.06 33.64 -3.29
C ALA A 649 -14.62 34.20 -3.26
N ASN A 650 -13.63 33.44 -3.76
CA ASN A 650 -12.21 33.76 -3.58
C ASN A 650 -11.49 34.22 -4.86
N VAL A 651 -12.23 34.46 -5.96
CA VAL A 651 -11.65 34.96 -7.23
C VAL A 651 -10.93 36.29 -7.02
N ALA A 652 -11.57 37.28 -6.40
CA ALA A 652 -10.96 38.59 -6.15
C ALA A 652 -9.76 38.53 -5.18
N ALA A 653 -9.85 37.70 -4.14
CA ALA A 653 -8.77 37.53 -3.18
C ALA A 653 -7.51 36.88 -3.79
N ASN A 654 -7.65 36.18 -4.92
CA ASN A 654 -6.59 35.44 -5.59
C ASN A 654 -6.21 36.02 -6.97
N ASP A 655 -6.46 37.32 -7.21
CA ASP A 655 -6.17 37.99 -8.50
C ASP A 655 -6.74 37.22 -9.70
N GLY A 656 -8.02 36.86 -9.63
CA GLY A 656 -8.70 36.09 -10.66
C GLY A 656 -8.20 34.67 -10.80
N PHE A 657 -7.36 34.15 -9.89
CA PHE A 657 -6.61 32.90 -10.06
C PHE A 657 -5.66 32.94 -11.28
N ALA A 658 -5.14 34.11 -11.65
CA ALA A 658 -4.20 34.24 -12.76
C ALA A 658 -3.00 33.28 -12.63
N GLY A 659 -2.78 32.46 -13.66
CA GLY A 659 -1.71 31.46 -13.70
C GLY A 659 -1.89 30.27 -12.74
N LYS A 660 -3.04 30.13 -12.08
CA LYS A 660 -3.39 28.99 -11.22
C LYS A 660 -4.30 28.02 -11.97
N THR A 661 -4.30 26.75 -11.54
CA THR A 661 -5.23 25.73 -12.01
C THR A 661 -6.17 25.33 -10.87
N ILE A 662 -7.45 25.17 -11.21
CA ILE A 662 -8.50 24.59 -10.37
C ILE A 662 -8.96 23.31 -11.04
N LYS A 663 -8.98 22.21 -10.28
CA LYS A 663 -9.33 20.87 -10.72
C LYS A 663 -10.57 20.38 -9.98
N LEU A 664 -11.51 19.71 -10.67
CA LEU A 664 -12.52 18.89 -9.99
C LEU A 664 -11.95 17.49 -9.74
N ASP A 665 -12.28 16.91 -8.58
CA ASP A 665 -11.92 15.53 -8.18
C ASP A 665 -13.15 14.61 -8.08
N THR A 666 -14.34 15.20 -8.14
CA THR A 666 -15.61 14.49 -8.11
C THR A 666 -16.65 15.27 -8.90
N ASP A 667 -17.72 14.57 -9.27
CA ASP A 667 -18.95 15.22 -9.72
C ASP A 667 -19.51 16.10 -8.59
N VAL A 668 -20.01 17.27 -8.96
CA VAL A 668 -20.57 18.27 -8.03
C VAL A 668 -22.05 18.45 -8.34
N ASP A 669 -22.92 18.11 -7.40
CA ASP A 669 -24.36 18.36 -7.51
C ASP A 669 -24.75 19.58 -6.68
N LEU A 670 -25.24 20.62 -7.35
CA LEU A 670 -25.68 21.88 -6.73
C LEU A 670 -27.17 21.86 -6.32
N SER A 671 -27.81 20.69 -6.29
CA SER A 671 -29.21 20.53 -5.89
C SER A 671 -29.50 20.83 -4.41
N THR A 672 -28.51 20.69 -3.53
CA THR A 672 -28.55 21.07 -2.10
C THR A 672 -28.75 22.58 -1.90
N VAL A 673 -28.39 23.36 -2.92
CA VAL A 673 -28.38 24.83 -2.99
C VAL A 673 -29.73 25.37 -3.53
N LYS A 674 -30.81 24.55 -3.47
CA LYS A 674 -32.14 24.88 -4.03
C LYS A 674 -33.14 25.47 -3.01
N ASN A 675 -32.77 25.65 -1.74
CA ASN A 675 -33.68 26.31 -0.79
C ASN A 675 -33.70 27.83 -1.08
N MET A 676 -34.91 28.39 -1.28
CA MET A 676 -35.21 29.76 -1.78
C MET A 676 -34.60 30.91 -0.96
N GLY A 677 -33.27 31.03 -0.98
CA GLY A 677 -32.45 32.01 -0.26
C GLY A 677 -30.95 31.77 -0.42
N ASP A 678 -30.53 30.55 -0.74
CA ASP A 678 -29.13 30.13 -0.89
C ASP A 678 -28.89 29.61 -2.31
N SER A 679 -28.99 30.40 -3.38
CA SER A 679 -28.58 29.96 -4.74
C SER A 679 -27.06 30.01 -4.88
N PHE A 680 -26.48 29.11 -5.70
CA PHE A 680 -25.05 29.11 -5.95
C PHE A 680 -24.64 30.42 -6.66
N ALA A 681 -23.77 31.19 -6.02
CA ALA A 681 -23.23 32.40 -6.60
C ALA A 681 -22.24 32.03 -7.73
N PRO A 682 -22.36 32.61 -8.94
CA PRO A 682 -21.40 32.36 -10.00
C PRO A 682 -19.96 32.59 -9.56
N ILE A 683 -19.02 31.85 -10.14
CA ILE A 683 -17.59 32.04 -9.87
C ILE A 683 -17.18 33.44 -10.33
N GLY A 684 -16.65 34.24 -9.39
CA GLY A 684 -16.31 35.65 -9.61
C GLY A 684 -17.25 36.64 -8.95
N SER A 685 -18.41 36.21 -8.45
CA SER A 685 -19.34 37.08 -7.72
C SER A 685 -18.76 37.52 -6.37
N THR A 686 -18.72 38.82 -6.09
CA THR A 686 -18.22 39.34 -4.79
C THR A 686 -19.33 39.47 -3.74
N GLY A 687 -20.60 39.29 -4.12
CA GLY A 687 -21.76 39.57 -3.27
C GLY A 687 -21.98 41.07 -2.97
N GLU A 688 -21.05 41.95 -3.36
CA GLU A 688 -21.21 43.40 -3.26
C GLU A 688 -22.05 43.93 -4.43
N ARG A 689 -22.71 45.07 -4.19
CA ARG A 689 -23.48 45.77 -5.21
C ARG A 689 -22.88 47.14 -5.49
N ASP A 690 -22.79 47.51 -6.75
CA ASP A 690 -22.33 48.83 -7.17
C ASP A 690 -23.39 49.93 -6.92
N ASP A 691 -23.07 51.17 -7.32
CA ASP A 691 -23.97 52.32 -7.18
C ASP A 691 -25.26 52.23 -8.03
N ARG A 692 -25.28 51.30 -8.99
CA ARG A 692 -26.44 50.93 -9.81
C ARG A 692 -27.11 49.66 -9.32
N ASN A 693 -26.76 49.18 -8.12
CA ASN A 693 -27.28 47.98 -7.49
C ASN A 693 -26.96 46.67 -8.27
N ARG A 694 -25.94 46.70 -9.14
CA ARG A 694 -25.48 45.54 -9.91
C ARG A 694 -24.48 44.72 -9.11
N LEU A 695 -24.55 43.40 -9.23
CA LEU A 695 -23.58 42.49 -8.64
C LEU A 695 -22.17 42.82 -9.16
N VAL A 696 -21.26 43.14 -8.26
CA VAL A 696 -19.85 43.34 -8.60
C VAL A 696 -19.25 41.96 -8.85
N CYS A 697 -18.62 41.80 -10.01
CA CYS A 697 -17.99 40.57 -10.44
C CYS A 697 -16.51 40.82 -10.70
N GLU A 698 -15.68 39.85 -10.35
CA GLU A 698 -14.27 39.81 -10.70
C GLU A 698 -14.05 38.69 -11.72
N ALA A 699 -13.29 38.98 -12.78
CA ALA A 699 -13.01 38.00 -13.82
C ALA A 699 -12.13 36.86 -13.31
N PHE A 700 -12.51 35.63 -13.65
CA PHE A 700 -11.63 34.47 -13.52
C PHE A 700 -10.63 34.45 -14.69
N LYS A 701 -9.35 34.27 -14.35
CA LYS A 701 -8.16 34.37 -15.23
C LYS A 701 -7.32 33.09 -15.23
N GLY A 702 -7.75 32.07 -14.48
CA GLY A 702 -7.02 30.82 -14.30
C GLY A 702 -7.36 29.75 -15.33
N THR A 703 -6.94 28.52 -15.02
CA THR A 703 -7.40 27.30 -15.71
C THR A 703 -8.40 26.57 -14.81
N PHE A 704 -9.59 26.30 -15.32
CA PHE A 704 -10.56 25.40 -14.70
C PHE A 704 -10.60 24.08 -15.49
N ASP A 705 -10.19 23.00 -14.85
CA ASP A 705 -10.12 21.65 -15.43
C ASP A 705 -11.10 20.74 -14.70
N GLY A 706 -12.22 20.41 -15.34
CA GLY A 706 -13.22 19.52 -14.76
C GLY A 706 -12.78 18.05 -14.69
N GLN A 707 -11.66 17.68 -15.31
CA GLN A 707 -11.17 16.28 -15.40
C GLN A 707 -12.19 15.25 -15.91
N GLY A 708 -13.22 15.69 -16.64
CA GLY A 708 -14.32 14.87 -17.12
C GLY A 708 -15.49 14.74 -16.14
N HIS A 709 -15.42 15.37 -14.97
CA HIS A 709 -16.49 15.40 -13.98
C HIS A 709 -17.67 16.27 -14.41
N THR A 710 -18.83 15.96 -13.83
CA THR A 710 -20.09 16.67 -14.06
C THR A 710 -20.36 17.70 -12.97
N ILE A 711 -20.74 18.91 -13.37
CA ILE A 711 -21.40 19.88 -12.49
C ILE A 711 -22.88 19.86 -12.82
N ALA A 712 -23.69 19.44 -11.85
CA ALA A 712 -25.12 19.19 -12.04
C ALA A 712 -26.00 20.20 -11.30
N ASN A 713 -27.22 20.40 -11.82
CA ASN A 713 -28.35 21.03 -11.14
C ASN A 713 -28.14 22.48 -10.67
N LEU A 714 -27.28 23.24 -11.36
CA LEU A 714 -27.13 24.67 -11.07
C LEU A 714 -28.46 25.40 -11.33
N TYR A 715 -29.00 26.06 -10.30
CA TYR A 715 -30.23 26.82 -10.40
C TYR A 715 -30.02 28.28 -10.00
N GLN A 716 -30.42 29.21 -10.87
CA GLN A 716 -30.28 30.66 -10.63
C GLN A 716 -31.53 31.41 -11.11
N SER A 717 -32.36 31.92 -10.19
CA SER A 717 -33.55 32.72 -10.54
C SER A 717 -33.43 34.15 -9.99
N GLY A 718 -33.64 35.14 -10.86
CA GLY A 718 -33.71 36.54 -10.50
C GLY A 718 -34.95 36.93 -9.67
N TRP A 719 -35.98 36.08 -9.65
CA TRP A 719 -37.25 36.35 -8.93
C TRP A 719 -37.14 36.16 -7.41
N ASP A 720 -36.36 35.18 -6.97
CA ASP A 720 -36.15 34.88 -5.54
C ASP A 720 -35.20 35.87 -4.85
N MET A 721 -34.50 36.69 -5.62
CA MET A 721 -33.48 37.63 -5.12
C MET A 721 -33.95 39.09 -5.01
N GLY A 722 -35.25 39.36 -5.09
CA GLY A 722 -35.82 40.70 -4.87
C GLY A 722 -35.75 41.62 -6.09
N TYR A 723 -36.73 41.45 -6.98
CA TYR A 723 -36.94 42.16 -8.25
C TYR A 723 -36.87 43.70 -8.14
N GLU A 724 -35.80 44.34 -8.63
CA GLU A 724 -35.93 45.60 -9.38
C GLU A 724 -35.00 45.61 -10.61
N TRP A 725 -35.40 46.34 -11.65
CA TRP A 725 -34.81 46.37 -12.99
C TRP A 725 -33.29 46.58 -13.02
N GLY A 726 -32.57 45.70 -13.74
CA GLY A 726 -31.16 45.92 -14.12
C GLY A 726 -30.12 45.58 -13.06
N GLN A 727 -30.43 44.66 -12.14
CA GLN A 727 -29.65 44.42 -10.92
C GLN A 727 -28.65 43.25 -10.96
N TYR A 728 -28.55 42.50 -12.07
CA TYR A 728 -27.65 41.35 -12.19
C TYR A 728 -26.60 41.57 -13.30
N GLY A 729 -25.34 41.25 -12.98
CA GLY A 729 -24.23 41.21 -13.93
C GLY A 729 -24.32 39.98 -14.84
N SER A 730 -23.28 39.72 -15.61
CA SER A 730 -23.19 38.53 -16.47
C SER A 730 -23.19 37.24 -15.62
N ILE A 731 -23.93 36.22 -16.06
CA ILE A 731 -24.18 34.99 -15.29
C ILE A 731 -23.89 33.72 -16.10
N GLY A 732 -23.28 32.75 -15.43
CA GLY A 732 -23.03 31.39 -15.87
C GLY A 732 -22.45 30.60 -14.72
N LEU A 733 -21.75 29.49 -14.99
CA LEU A 733 -20.87 28.89 -13.98
C LEU A 733 -19.85 29.94 -13.49
N PHE A 734 -19.33 30.73 -14.43
CA PHE A 734 -18.53 31.93 -14.22
C PHE A 734 -19.34 33.17 -14.58
N SER A 735 -19.22 34.23 -13.77
CA SER A 735 -19.76 35.55 -14.14
C SER A 735 -19.00 36.11 -15.33
N GLU A 736 -17.69 36.29 -15.15
CA GLU A 736 -16.80 36.90 -16.14
C GLU A 736 -15.51 36.07 -16.27
N LEU A 737 -15.03 35.91 -17.50
CA LEU A 737 -13.70 35.36 -17.80
C LEU A 737 -12.80 36.43 -18.42
N GLU A 738 -11.51 36.43 -18.07
CA GLU A 738 -10.49 37.26 -18.71
C GLU A 738 -9.23 36.41 -18.97
N GLY A 739 -8.99 36.04 -20.23
CA GLY A 739 -7.78 35.27 -20.59
C GLY A 739 -7.71 33.87 -19.96
N ALA A 740 -8.86 33.24 -19.68
CA ALA A 740 -8.97 32.00 -18.92
C ALA A 740 -9.11 30.74 -19.79
N THR A 741 -8.81 29.58 -19.21
CA THR A 741 -9.07 28.28 -19.84
C THR A 741 -10.13 27.51 -19.05
N VAL A 742 -11.16 27.00 -19.72
CA VAL A 742 -12.15 26.09 -19.14
C VAL A 742 -12.15 24.80 -19.97
N LYS A 743 -11.92 23.66 -19.33
CA LYS A 743 -11.81 22.40 -20.07
C LYS A 743 -12.29 21.17 -19.30
N ASN A 744 -12.56 20.11 -20.05
CA ASN A 744 -12.88 18.78 -19.55
C ASN A 744 -14.04 18.77 -18.55
N VAL A 745 -15.17 19.41 -18.84
CA VAL A 745 -16.29 19.49 -17.89
C VAL A 745 -17.63 19.19 -18.56
N VAL A 746 -18.49 18.47 -17.86
CA VAL A 746 -19.88 18.25 -18.27
C VAL A 746 -20.79 19.14 -17.42
N LEU A 747 -21.66 19.93 -18.05
CA LEU A 747 -22.67 20.75 -17.38
C LEU A 747 -24.05 20.13 -17.62
N ASP A 748 -24.72 19.70 -16.55
CA ASP A 748 -25.97 18.94 -16.61
C ASP A 748 -27.06 19.58 -15.74
N GLY A 749 -28.27 19.80 -16.25
CA GLY A 749 -29.38 20.25 -15.38
C GLY A 749 -29.31 21.73 -14.96
N PHE A 750 -28.64 22.59 -15.72
CA PHE A 750 -28.51 24.02 -15.38
C PHE A 750 -29.78 24.78 -15.83
N GLU A 751 -30.50 25.34 -14.86
CA GLU A 751 -31.69 26.17 -15.08
C GLU A 751 -31.48 27.59 -14.55
N ALA A 752 -31.59 28.60 -15.40
CA ALA A 752 -31.41 29.98 -14.96
C ALA A 752 -32.30 31.00 -15.68
N GLN A 753 -32.82 31.97 -14.93
CA GLN A 753 -33.54 33.11 -15.50
C GLN A 753 -33.21 34.40 -14.77
N ILE A 754 -32.81 35.44 -15.51
CA ILE A 754 -32.43 36.74 -14.94
C ILE A 754 -33.11 37.90 -15.66
N GLU A 755 -33.22 39.04 -14.99
CA GLU A 755 -33.70 40.29 -15.59
C GLU A 755 -32.54 41.31 -15.65
N GLY A 756 -31.98 41.52 -16.84
CA GLY A 756 -30.72 42.26 -17.00
C GLY A 756 -29.48 41.36 -16.87
N GLY A 757 -28.46 41.61 -17.69
CA GLY A 757 -27.20 40.85 -17.74
C GLY A 757 -27.17 39.73 -18.78
N ASP A 758 -25.99 39.43 -19.31
CA ASP A 758 -25.74 38.33 -20.24
C ASP A 758 -25.73 36.98 -19.52
N ILE A 759 -26.21 35.92 -20.16
CA ILE A 759 -26.37 34.60 -19.51
C ILE A 759 -25.84 33.45 -20.37
N SER A 760 -25.25 32.45 -19.73
CA SER A 760 -24.76 31.23 -20.36
C SER A 760 -24.69 30.04 -19.40
N TYR A 761 -24.25 28.87 -19.88
CA TYR A 761 -23.87 27.76 -19.00
C TYR A 761 -22.43 27.88 -18.50
N VAL A 762 -21.51 28.44 -19.28
CA VAL A 762 -20.09 28.52 -18.91
C VAL A 762 -19.76 29.91 -18.37
N ALA A 763 -19.72 30.93 -19.22
CA ALA A 763 -19.31 32.29 -18.84
C ALA A 763 -20.32 33.35 -19.30
N GLY A 764 -20.90 34.09 -18.35
CA GLY A 764 -21.82 35.19 -18.67
C GLY A 764 -21.17 36.19 -19.63
N SER A 765 -19.95 36.64 -19.32
CA SER A 765 -19.11 37.41 -20.21
C SER A 765 -17.69 36.87 -20.29
N ALA A 766 -17.01 37.13 -21.41
CA ALA A 766 -15.61 36.76 -21.58
C ALA A 766 -14.83 37.85 -22.35
N THR A 767 -13.60 38.12 -21.94
CA THR A 767 -12.66 39.05 -22.58
C THR A 767 -11.26 38.44 -22.64
N GLY A 768 -10.37 39.00 -23.45
CA GLY A 768 -9.03 38.46 -23.61
C GLY A 768 -9.01 37.06 -24.26
N ASP A 769 -7.87 36.38 -24.16
CA ASP A 769 -7.65 35.13 -24.88
C ASP A 769 -8.18 33.93 -24.08
N CYS A 770 -9.42 33.51 -24.37
CA CYS A 770 -10.08 32.42 -23.66
C CYS A 770 -10.10 31.12 -24.46
N VAL A 771 -9.91 29.99 -23.76
CA VAL A 771 -9.91 28.64 -24.35
C VAL A 771 -10.99 27.79 -23.69
N PHE A 772 -11.82 27.17 -24.52
CA PHE A 772 -12.88 26.23 -24.15
C PHE A 772 -12.60 24.89 -24.84
N GLU A 773 -12.31 23.84 -24.08
CA GLU A 773 -11.90 22.54 -24.63
C GLU A 773 -12.62 21.37 -23.96
N THR A 774 -13.23 20.46 -24.73
CA THR A 774 -13.89 19.26 -24.18
C THR A 774 -14.97 19.63 -23.16
N ILE A 775 -16.02 20.31 -23.64
CA ILE A 775 -17.17 20.72 -22.83
C ILE A 775 -18.44 20.11 -23.41
N GLU A 776 -19.22 19.43 -22.56
CA GLU A 776 -20.55 18.93 -22.92
C GLU A 776 -21.62 19.64 -22.07
N ILE A 777 -22.68 20.13 -22.72
CA ILE A 777 -23.83 20.76 -22.06
C ILE A 777 -25.09 19.96 -22.38
N LYS A 778 -25.85 19.57 -21.36
CA LYS A 778 -27.08 18.77 -21.47
C LYS A 778 -28.12 19.14 -20.40
N ASN A 779 -29.37 18.74 -20.65
CA ASN A 779 -30.55 18.91 -19.80
C ASN A 779 -30.73 20.32 -19.20
N GLY A 780 -30.52 21.38 -19.98
CA GLY A 780 -30.45 22.75 -19.48
C GLY A 780 -31.54 23.68 -20.00
N LYS A 781 -31.91 24.70 -19.22
CA LYS A 781 -32.77 25.79 -19.70
C LYS A 781 -32.36 27.15 -19.14
N ILE A 782 -31.93 28.09 -19.98
CA ILE A 782 -31.55 29.44 -19.57
C ILE A 782 -32.32 30.54 -20.30
N GLY A 783 -32.53 31.70 -19.69
CA GLY A 783 -33.16 32.86 -20.34
C GLY A 783 -32.89 34.19 -19.63
N THR A 784 -32.97 35.31 -20.33
CA THR A 784 -32.78 36.65 -19.73
C THR A 784 -33.91 37.61 -20.15
N TYR A 785 -33.92 38.80 -19.58
CA TYR A 785 -34.64 39.92 -20.16
C TYR A 785 -33.60 40.92 -20.66
N ASN A 786 -33.61 41.12 -21.98
CA ASN A 786 -33.00 42.24 -22.68
C ASN A 786 -31.45 42.22 -22.79
N ASN A 787 -30.81 41.04 -22.82
CA ASN A 787 -29.34 40.89 -22.99
C ASN A 787 -28.98 39.62 -23.80
N GLY A 788 -27.70 39.26 -23.89
CA GLY A 788 -27.19 38.14 -24.67
C GLY A 788 -27.27 36.78 -23.98
N ILE A 789 -27.65 35.76 -24.74
CA ILE A 789 -27.68 34.36 -24.33
C ILE A 789 -26.75 33.55 -25.23
N GLY A 790 -25.78 32.83 -24.67
CA GLY A 790 -25.03 31.82 -25.41
C GLY A 790 -24.85 30.56 -24.58
N ALA A 791 -24.71 29.38 -25.19
CA ALA A 791 -24.47 28.19 -24.37
C ALA A 791 -23.11 28.27 -23.65
N ILE A 792 -22.07 28.77 -24.32
CA ILE A 792 -20.73 28.92 -23.73
C ILE A 792 -20.50 30.35 -23.25
N ILE A 793 -20.83 31.36 -24.06
CA ILE A 793 -20.58 32.77 -23.72
C ILE A 793 -21.82 33.62 -23.95
N GLY A 794 -22.27 34.37 -22.94
CA GLY A 794 -23.35 35.34 -23.11
C GLY A 794 -22.92 36.54 -23.94
N TRP A 795 -21.90 37.28 -23.48
CA TRP A 795 -21.26 38.40 -24.19
C TRP A 795 -19.75 38.22 -24.32
N SER A 796 -19.21 38.53 -25.49
CA SER A 796 -17.78 38.46 -25.77
C SER A 796 -17.24 39.81 -26.23
N GLY A 797 -16.25 40.32 -25.50
CA GLY A 797 -15.50 41.53 -25.86
C GLY A 797 -14.39 41.25 -26.87
N ALA A 798 -13.41 42.15 -26.95
CA ALA A 798 -12.20 41.92 -27.76
C ALA A 798 -11.32 40.83 -27.13
N GLY A 799 -10.84 39.90 -27.95
CA GLY A 799 -10.02 38.76 -27.51
C GLY A 799 -9.97 37.63 -28.55
N ASN A 800 -9.15 36.60 -28.29
CA ASN A 800 -9.13 35.37 -29.10
C ASN A 800 -9.84 34.24 -28.37
N TYR A 801 -10.92 33.71 -28.94
CA TYR A 801 -11.75 32.67 -28.34
C TYR A 801 -11.58 31.35 -29.10
N THR A 802 -11.11 30.32 -28.40
CA THR A 802 -10.95 28.97 -28.96
C THR A 802 -12.01 28.04 -28.39
N PHE A 803 -12.74 27.35 -29.26
CA PHE A 803 -13.75 26.35 -28.93
C PHE A 803 -13.36 25.04 -29.59
N LYS A 804 -12.98 24.06 -28.78
CA LYS A 804 -12.52 22.76 -29.27
C LYS A 804 -13.28 21.62 -28.62
N ASN A 805 -13.77 20.67 -29.40
CA ASN A 805 -14.47 19.49 -28.86
C ASN A 805 -15.65 19.91 -27.95
N ILE A 806 -16.54 20.75 -28.48
CA ILE A 806 -17.69 21.29 -27.73
C ILE A 806 -18.95 20.57 -28.19
N LYS A 807 -19.78 20.11 -27.26
CA LYS A 807 -21.05 19.46 -27.57
C LYS A 807 -22.18 20.07 -26.78
N ILE A 808 -23.18 20.59 -27.50
CA ILE A 808 -24.36 21.21 -26.92
C ILE A 808 -25.58 20.36 -27.31
N GLY A 809 -26.18 19.71 -26.32
CA GLY A 809 -27.24 18.72 -26.50
C GLY A 809 -28.57 19.30 -27.01
N SER A 810 -29.40 18.44 -27.61
CA SER A 810 -30.74 18.79 -28.11
C SER A 810 -31.79 19.04 -27.02
N ASP A 811 -31.46 18.64 -25.81
CA ASP A 811 -32.16 18.85 -24.55
C ASP A 811 -31.82 20.19 -23.87
N VAL A 812 -30.86 20.94 -24.43
CA VAL A 812 -30.51 22.30 -23.99
C VAL A 812 -31.45 23.31 -24.64
N VAL A 813 -31.97 24.25 -23.85
CA VAL A 813 -32.85 25.32 -24.31
C VAL A 813 -32.27 26.69 -23.89
N LEU A 814 -32.20 27.60 -24.85
CA LEU A 814 -31.72 28.98 -24.75
C LEU A 814 -32.88 29.92 -25.05
N GLY A 815 -33.27 30.78 -24.12
CA GLY A 815 -34.45 31.63 -24.21
C GLY A 815 -35.73 30.97 -23.65
N GLY A 816 -36.82 31.74 -23.56
CA GLY A 816 -38.17 31.19 -23.37
C GLY A 816 -38.55 30.63 -21.99
N LEU A 817 -37.88 31.01 -20.90
CA LEU A 817 -38.43 30.86 -19.55
C LEU A 817 -39.49 31.94 -19.29
N TRP A 818 -40.74 31.56 -18.98
CA TRP A 818 -41.79 32.40 -18.39
C TRP A 818 -42.06 33.79 -19.03
N GLY A 819 -41.87 33.94 -20.34
CA GLY A 819 -42.10 35.21 -21.04
C GLY A 819 -40.89 36.15 -21.11
N SER A 820 -39.67 35.60 -21.12
CA SER A 820 -38.39 36.31 -21.32
C SER A 820 -38.34 37.11 -22.62
N PHE A 821 -37.54 38.18 -22.61
CA PHE A 821 -37.47 39.16 -23.68
C PHE A 821 -36.02 39.44 -24.13
N ASP A 822 -35.38 38.45 -24.75
CA ASP A 822 -33.92 38.43 -25.01
C ASP A 822 -33.47 39.40 -26.11
N GLN A 823 -32.33 40.10 -25.94
CA GLN A 823 -31.77 40.96 -27.01
C GLN A 823 -30.99 40.17 -28.05
N SER A 824 -30.21 39.17 -27.61
CA SER A 824 -29.50 38.29 -28.53
C SER A 824 -29.45 36.84 -28.01
N CYS A 825 -29.57 35.86 -28.90
CA CYS A 825 -29.55 34.46 -28.54
C CYS A 825 -28.73 33.65 -29.55
N GLY A 826 -27.62 33.11 -29.07
CA GLY A 826 -26.64 32.34 -29.82
C GLY A 826 -26.57 30.91 -29.34
N GLY A 827 -26.41 29.93 -30.22
CA GLY A 827 -26.17 28.54 -29.78
C GLY A 827 -24.82 28.40 -29.05
N VAL A 828 -23.78 29.16 -29.41
CA VAL A 828 -22.49 29.18 -28.69
C VAL A 828 -22.24 30.50 -28.00
N VAL A 829 -22.33 31.61 -28.75
CA VAL A 829 -22.04 32.97 -28.28
C VAL A 829 -23.27 33.86 -28.46
N GLY A 830 -23.74 34.51 -27.40
CA GLY A 830 -24.90 35.40 -27.48
C GLY A 830 -24.60 36.68 -28.26
N GLN A 831 -23.69 37.50 -27.75
CA GLN A 831 -23.26 38.76 -28.35
C GLN A 831 -21.75 38.81 -28.58
N ALA A 832 -21.35 39.32 -29.74
CA ALA A 832 -19.98 39.44 -30.19
C ALA A 832 -19.63 40.92 -30.52
N GLU A 833 -18.65 41.47 -29.80
CA GLU A 833 -18.13 42.81 -30.02
C GLU A 833 -17.04 42.84 -31.12
N PRO A 834 -16.94 43.92 -31.92
CA PRO A 834 -15.97 44.01 -33.00
C PRO A 834 -14.52 43.85 -32.51
N GLY A 835 -13.71 43.09 -33.25
CA GLY A 835 -12.32 42.82 -32.91
C GLY A 835 -12.08 41.54 -32.11
N ALA A 836 -13.12 40.80 -31.75
CA ALA A 836 -13.01 39.41 -31.29
C ALA A 836 -12.54 38.48 -32.43
N SER A 837 -11.82 37.40 -32.11
CA SER A 837 -11.49 36.31 -33.05
C SER A 837 -12.08 35.00 -32.53
N TYR A 838 -12.70 34.20 -33.40
CA TYR A 838 -13.33 32.94 -33.00
C TYR A 838 -12.78 31.74 -33.77
N HIS A 839 -12.33 30.73 -33.05
CA HIS A 839 -11.79 29.49 -33.60
C HIS A 839 -12.62 28.30 -33.13
N PHE A 840 -13.42 27.73 -34.03
CA PHE A 840 -14.26 26.57 -33.75
C PHE A 840 -13.67 25.31 -34.39
N GLU A 841 -13.37 24.31 -33.59
CA GLU A 841 -12.88 22.98 -34.01
C GLU A 841 -13.67 21.88 -33.32
N ASP A 842 -14.28 20.97 -34.09
CA ASP A 842 -15.05 19.84 -33.55
C ASP A 842 -16.18 20.31 -32.60
N VAL A 843 -17.05 21.18 -33.11
CA VAL A 843 -18.15 21.77 -32.33
C VAL A 843 -19.49 21.26 -32.84
N GLU A 844 -20.29 20.63 -31.98
CA GLU A 844 -21.63 20.14 -32.27
C GLU A 844 -22.69 20.96 -31.51
N ILE A 845 -23.62 21.56 -32.24
CA ILE A 845 -24.64 22.47 -31.72
C ILE A 845 -26.02 21.90 -32.06
N SER A 846 -26.70 21.35 -31.06
CA SER A 846 -28.04 20.76 -31.21
C SER A 846 -29.11 21.46 -30.36
N CYS A 847 -28.73 22.47 -29.57
CA CYS A 847 -29.61 23.17 -28.62
C CYS A 847 -30.78 23.89 -29.28
N ARG A 848 -31.79 24.15 -28.47
CA ARG A 848 -32.98 24.88 -28.83
C ARG A 848 -32.94 26.36 -28.51
N LEU A 849 -33.30 27.21 -29.48
CA LEU A 849 -33.47 28.65 -29.27
C LEU A 849 -34.95 29.03 -29.19
N ASP A 850 -35.42 29.47 -28.03
CA ASP A 850 -36.77 29.95 -27.75
C ASP A 850 -36.79 31.48 -27.68
N VAL A 851 -36.66 32.15 -28.83
CA VAL A 851 -36.58 33.61 -28.90
C VAL A 851 -37.95 34.23 -29.21
N TYR A 852 -38.52 34.96 -28.25
CA TYR A 852 -39.71 35.77 -28.48
C TYR A 852 -39.31 37.07 -29.21
N ASN A 853 -40.06 37.55 -30.22
CA ASN A 853 -39.85 38.88 -30.80
C ASN A 853 -41.20 39.61 -30.96
N ASP A 854 -41.50 40.48 -29.98
CA ASP A 854 -42.75 41.25 -29.96
C ASP A 854 -42.60 42.52 -30.80
N VAL A 855 -43.44 42.65 -31.82
CA VAL A 855 -43.43 43.85 -32.69
C VAL A 855 -44.74 44.64 -32.55
N ILE A 856 -45.58 44.26 -31.58
CA ILE A 856 -46.93 44.82 -31.34
C ILE A 856 -46.89 45.86 -30.20
N ALA A 857 -45.91 45.80 -29.30
CA ALA A 857 -45.84 46.74 -28.17
C ALA A 857 -45.55 48.18 -28.62
N ALA A 858 -46.45 49.11 -28.32
CA ALA A 858 -46.34 50.56 -28.53
C ALA A 858 -45.18 51.25 -27.77
N TYR A 859 -44.28 50.48 -27.16
CA TYR A 859 -43.08 50.97 -26.51
C TYR A 859 -41.95 51.08 -27.53
N LYS A 860 -41.63 52.32 -27.92
CA LYS A 860 -40.49 52.69 -28.79
C LYS A 860 -39.10 52.29 -28.25
N TYR A 861 -39.00 51.50 -27.19
CA TYR A 861 -37.78 51.38 -26.39
C TYR A 861 -37.00 50.05 -26.54
N TYR A 862 -37.54 48.92 -27.04
CA TYR A 862 -36.82 47.62 -27.00
C TYR A 862 -37.17 46.58 -28.11
N ILE A 863 -37.17 46.95 -29.40
CA ILE A 863 -37.77 46.11 -30.47
C ILE A 863 -36.77 45.36 -31.39
N TYR A 864 -35.56 45.04 -30.94
CA TYR A 864 -34.56 44.36 -31.80
C TYR A 864 -33.97 43.14 -31.10
N ARG A 865 -34.36 41.93 -31.54
CA ARG A 865 -33.95 40.66 -30.93
C ARG A 865 -33.32 39.77 -31.98
N MET A 866 -32.08 39.34 -31.73
CA MET A 866 -31.14 38.85 -32.75
C MET A 866 -30.75 37.41 -32.44
N SER A 867 -30.79 36.52 -33.44
CA SER A 867 -30.52 35.10 -33.22
C SER A 867 -29.63 34.50 -34.30
N GLY A 868 -28.79 33.55 -33.88
CA GLY A 868 -27.95 32.71 -34.74
C GLY A 868 -27.48 31.45 -34.01
N MET A 869 -27.39 30.30 -34.67
CA MET A 869 -26.98 29.05 -34.01
C MET A 869 -25.52 29.05 -33.56
N ILE A 870 -24.65 29.84 -34.17
CA ILE A 870 -23.25 29.97 -33.74
C ILE A 870 -23.12 31.24 -32.90
N ILE A 871 -23.45 32.39 -33.49
CA ILE A 871 -23.43 33.70 -32.82
C ILE A 871 -24.79 34.39 -32.94
N GLY A 872 -25.36 34.81 -31.81
CA GLY A 872 -26.66 35.47 -31.75
C GLY A 872 -26.68 36.86 -32.38
N ARG A 873 -25.75 37.72 -31.96
CA ARG A 873 -25.59 39.11 -32.42
C ARG A 873 -24.13 39.41 -32.70
N CYS A 874 -23.81 39.65 -33.96
CA CYS A 874 -22.63 40.40 -34.36
C CYS A 874 -22.98 41.90 -34.37
N GLU A 875 -22.31 42.69 -33.53
CA GLU A 875 -22.53 44.14 -33.44
C GLU A 875 -22.20 44.88 -34.76
N ALA A 876 -21.10 44.55 -35.42
CA ALA A 876 -20.73 45.17 -36.67
C ALA A 876 -21.61 44.68 -37.82
N THR A 877 -22.11 45.61 -38.63
CA THR A 877 -22.92 45.32 -39.81
C THR A 877 -22.29 45.92 -41.07
N THR A 878 -22.51 45.25 -42.20
CA THR A 878 -22.09 45.70 -43.53
C THR A 878 -23.28 45.69 -44.48
N THR A 879 -23.30 46.60 -45.44
CA THR A 879 -24.36 46.69 -46.45
C THR A 879 -23.90 46.05 -47.75
N ILE A 880 -24.62 45.03 -48.22
CA ILE A 880 -24.41 44.34 -49.50
C ILE A 880 -25.70 44.47 -50.30
N ASP A 881 -25.62 45.04 -51.50
CA ASP A 881 -26.75 45.23 -52.42
C ASP A 881 -27.99 45.88 -51.78
N GLY A 882 -27.76 46.89 -50.91
CA GLY A 882 -28.82 47.64 -50.24
C GLY A 882 -29.48 46.91 -49.06
N ARG A 883 -28.95 45.76 -48.65
CA ARG A 883 -29.37 45.00 -47.48
C ARG A 883 -28.24 44.93 -46.47
N ASN A 884 -28.56 45.04 -45.19
CA ASN A 884 -27.57 44.92 -44.12
C ASN A 884 -27.37 43.44 -43.74
N TYR A 885 -26.15 43.07 -43.41
CA TYR A 885 -25.73 41.74 -42.93
C TYR A 885 -24.73 41.91 -41.77
N PRO A 886 -24.52 40.89 -40.93
CA PRO A 886 -23.35 40.82 -40.03
C PRO A 886 -22.04 41.05 -40.80
N ASP A 887 -21.17 41.94 -40.32
CA ASP A 887 -19.83 42.13 -40.88
C ASP A 887 -18.85 41.14 -40.25
N LEU A 888 -18.88 39.87 -40.71
CA LEU A 888 -17.99 38.83 -40.20
C LEU A 888 -16.50 39.11 -40.40
N SER A 889 -16.13 40.09 -41.25
CA SER A 889 -14.73 40.47 -41.45
C SER A 889 -14.11 41.13 -40.21
N GLN A 890 -14.92 41.64 -39.29
CA GLN A 890 -14.48 42.20 -38.01
C GLN A 890 -14.20 41.14 -36.92
N TYR A 891 -14.48 39.86 -37.19
CA TYR A 891 -14.55 38.81 -36.16
C TYR A 891 -13.62 37.61 -36.37
N ASN A 892 -12.74 37.64 -37.39
CA ASN A 892 -11.77 36.58 -37.75
C ASN A 892 -12.23 35.16 -37.38
N ILE A 893 -13.32 34.73 -38.00
CA ILE A 893 -13.98 33.46 -37.66
C ILE A 893 -13.37 32.32 -38.47
N THR A 894 -13.06 31.21 -37.80
CA THR A 894 -12.63 29.97 -38.44
C THR A 894 -13.45 28.80 -37.91
N CYS A 895 -13.94 27.96 -38.81
CA CYS A 895 -14.73 26.77 -38.47
C CYS A 895 -14.08 25.53 -39.11
N LYS A 896 -13.82 24.51 -38.30
CA LYS A 896 -13.34 23.19 -38.73
C LYS A 896 -14.21 22.12 -38.07
N ASN A 897 -14.92 21.35 -38.89
CA ASN A 897 -15.81 20.29 -38.40
C ASN A 897 -16.86 20.81 -37.40
N VAL A 898 -17.51 21.93 -37.73
CA VAL A 898 -18.64 22.45 -36.94
C VAL A 898 -19.92 21.84 -37.49
N THR A 899 -20.76 21.29 -36.63
CA THR A 899 -22.05 20.71 -37.00
C THR A 899 -23.17 21.43 -36.26
N VAL A 900 -24.15 21.93 -37.00
CA VAL A 900 -25.37 22.54 -36.48
C VAL A 900 -26.54 21.63 -36.81
N ASN A 901 -27.19 21.09 -35.78
CA ASN A 901 -28.33 20.21 -35.89
C ASN A 901 -29.61 20.98 -35.55
N TYR A 902 -30.40 21.27 -36.58
CA TYR A 902 -31.73 21.84 -36.41
C TYR A 902 -32.75 20.72 -36.11
N GLY A 903 -33.64 20.96 -35.14
CA GLY A 903 -34.72 20.03 -34.80
C GLY A 903 -36.10 20.51 -35.25
N ASP A 904 -37.10 19.60 -35.16
CA ASP A 904 -38.51 19.87 -35.52
C ASP A 904 -39.18 20.97 -34.66
N TRP A 905 -38.53 21.36 -33.55
CA TRP A 905 -39.02 22.31 -32.57
C TRP A 905 -38.81 23.79 -32.96
N MET A 906 -38.19 24.09 -34.11
CA MET A 906 -37.92 25.46 -34.57
C MET A 906 -38.87 25.94 -35.67
N ASN A 907 -39.94 26.63 -35.26
CA ASN A 907 -40.78 27.37 -36.20
C ASN A 907 -40.87 28.85 -35.78
N TYR A 908 -40.64 29.77 -36.71
CA TYR A 908 -41.09 31.15 -36.60
C TYR A 908 -42.58 31.22 -36.90
N HIS A 909 -43.39 31.63 -35.93
CA HIS A 909 -44.73 32.18 -36.13
C HIS A 909 -44.64 33.65 -36.61
N TYR A 910 -45.09 33.91 -37.84
CA TYR A 910 -45.19 35.26 -38.40
C TYR A 910 -46.62 35.82 -38.23
N CYS A 911 -46.77 37.00 -37.62
CA CYS A 911 -48.07 37.66 -37.40
C CYS A 911 -48.02 39.15 -37.74
N VAL A 912 -48.96 39.67 -38.53
CA VAL A 912 -49.03 41.11 -38.90
C VAL A 912 -50.20 41.79 -38.19
N VAL A 913 -49.92 42.86 -37.44
CA VAL A 913 -50.92 43.67 -36.72
C VAL A 913 -50.86 45.12 -37.20
N GLU A 914 -51.95 45.61 -37.81
CA GLU A 914 -52.12 47.02 -38.22
C GLU A 914 -50.96 47.62 -39.07
N GLY A 915 -50.40 46.84 -40.00
CA GLY A 915 -49.27 47.28 -40.83
C GLY A 915 -47.90 47.18 -40.15
N LYS A 916 -47.83 46.58 -38.95
CA LYS A 916 -46.61 46.20 -38.24
C LYS A 916 -46.44 44.68 -38.28
N THR A 917 -45.23 44.23 -38.61
CA THR A 917 -44.90 42.81 -38.78
C THR A 917 -44.25 42.25 -37.52
N ALA A 918 -44.83 41.23 -36.90
CA ALA A 918 -44.28 40.51 -35.77
C ALA A 918 -43.79 39.10 -36.12
N TRP A 919 -42.66 38.69 -35.52
CA TRP A 919 -42.04 37.39 -35.72
C TRP A 919 -41.86 36.75 -34.34
N ARG A 920 -42.40 35.59 -34.09
CA ARG A 920 -42.28 34.89 -32.80
C ARG A 920 -41.69 33.52 -33.09
N VAL A 921 -40.59 33.09 -32.46
CA VAL A 921 -40.25 31.65 -32.49
C VAL A 921 -41.24 30.96 -31.55
N GLU A 922 -42.14 30.13 -32.07
CA GLU A 922 -43.05 29.35 -31.24
C GLU A 922 -42.53 27.92 -31.07
N PRO A 923 -42.54 27.42 -29.81
CA PRO A 923 -42.38 26.00 -29.54
C PRO A 923 -43.33 25.17 -30.40
N GLY A 924 -42.82 24.13 -31.04
CA GLY A 924 -43.65 22.96 -31.35
C GLY A 924 -44.28 22.43 -30.06
N TYR A 925 -45.53 22.83 -29.79
CA TYR A 925 -46.45 22.38 -28.74
C TYR A 925 -46.12 22.65 -27.25
N ALA A 926 -46.98 23.50 -26.68
CA ALA A 926 -47.52 23.52 -25.31
C ALA A 926 -46.64 23.96 -24.13
N TYR A 927 -46.85 25.21 -23.69
CA TYR A 927 -46.95 25.52 -22.26
C TYR A 927 -48.21 26.36 -22.00
N GLY A 928 -49.23 25.70 -21.40
CA GLY A 928 -50.23 26.29 -20.53
C GLY A 928 -51.11 27.44 -21.04
N GLY A 929 -52.23 27.10 -21.68
CA GLY A 929 -53.48 27.82 -21.46
C GLY A 929 -53.73 29.07 -22.32
N VAL A 930 -53.88 28.88 -23.63
CA VAL A 930 -55.03 29.53 -24.26
C VAL A 930 -56.18 28.53 -24.15
N PRO A 931 -57.32 28.89 -23.52
CA PRO A 931 -58.46 27.98 -23.36
C PRO A 931 -58.83 27.32 -24.69
N ALA A 932 -59.25 26.05 -24.67
CA ALA A 932 -59.64 25.29 -25.86
C ALA A 932 -60.81 25.92 -26.67
N ASP A 933 -61.39 26.98 -26.13
CA ASP A 933 -62.44 27.83 -26.67
C ASP A 933 -61.93 29.20 -27.19
N HIS A 934 -60.61 29.45 -27.25
CA HIS A 934 -60.11 30.65 -27.91
C HIS A 934 -60.18 30.49 -29.42
N ASP A 935 -61.31 30.93 -29.94
CA ASP A 935 -61.62 31.01 -31.34
C ASP A 935 -60.68 32.00 -32.05
N HIS A 936 -59.68 31.46 -32.75
CA HIS A 936 -58.82 32.21 -33.67
C HIS A 936 -59.62 32.86 -34.82
N SER A 937 -60.92 32.59 -34.99
CA SER A 937 -61.78 33.33 -35.92
C SER A 937 -61.93 34.82 -35.57
N THR A 938 -61.61 35.20 -34.32
CA THR A 938 -61.54 36.62 -33.89
C THR A 938 -60.17 37.25 -34.12
N CYS A 939 -59.15 36.45 -34.48
CA CYS A 939 -57.86 36.96 -34.91
C CYS A 939 -58.02 37.53 -36.33
N ALA A 940 -58.40 38.80 -36.43
CA ALA A 940 -58.51 39.53 -37.70
C ALA A 940 -57.13 39.83 -38.35
N MET A 941 -56.13 39.00 -38.10
CA MET A 941 -54.72 39.30 -38.34
C MET A 941 -54.06 38.14 -39.12
N HIS A 942 -53.48 38.48 -40.25
CA HIS A 942 -52.88 37.55 -41.21
C HIS A 942 -51.71 36.76 -40.57
N CYS A 943 -51.96 35.52 -40.14
CA CYS A 943 -50.93 34.54 -39.80
C CYS A 943 -50.44 33.90 -41.11
N ASN A 944 -49.40 34.47 -41.72
CA ASN A 944 -48.88 34.01 -43.00
C ASN A 944 -47.49 33.42 -42.78
N LEU A 945 -47.41 32.08 -42.76
CA LEU A 945 -46.19 31.24 -42.80
C LEU A 945 -45.49 30.97 -41.46
N LEU A 946 -45.35 29.67 -41.17
CA LEU A 946 -44.35 29.14 -40.24
C LEU A 946 -43.03 29.04 -41.03
N LEU A 947 -42.08 29.94 -40.80
CA LEU A 947 -40.76 29.85 -41.43
C LEU A 947 -39.77 29.21 -40.45
N PRO A 948 -39.01 28.20 -40.84
CA PRO A 948 -38.00 27.62 -39.95
C PRO A 948 -36.81 28.57 -39.72
N PHE A 949 -36.28 28.59 -38.50
CA PHE A 949 -35.08 29.36 -38.16
C PHE A 949 -33.82 28.65 -38.67
N ASP A 950 -33.05 29.34 -39.51
CA ASP A 950 -31.86 28.77 -40.17
C ASP A 950 -30.64 29.72 -40.15
N ALA A 951 -30.61 30.70 -39.25
CA ALA A 951 -29.47 31.59 -39.13
C ALA A 951 -28.33 30.91 -38.37
N LEU A 952 -27.12 30.97 -38.91
CA LEU A 952 -25.87 30.66 -38.21
C LEU A 952 -25.35 31.87 -37.45
N PHE A 953 -25.40 33.06 -38.07
CA PHE A 953 -24.97 34.32 -37.47
C PHE A 953 -26.07 35.38 -37.59
N GLY A 954 -26.48 35.96 -36.47
CA GLY A 954 -27.37 37.12 -36.42
C GLY A 954 -26.62 38.45 -36.34
N GLY A 955 -27.29 39.57 -36.61
CA GLY A 955 -26.64 40.89 -36.69
C GLY A 955 -27.42 42.01 -36.02
N ASP A 956 -26.71 43.11 -35.76
CA ASP A 956 -27.22 44.25 -34.99
C ASP A 956 -28.30 45.07 -35.71
N GLN A 957 -29.50 45.11 -35.13
CA GLN A 957 -30.66 45.96 -35.50
C GLN A 957 -31.70 45.31 -36.44
N TYR A 958 -32.82 46.01 -36.60
CA TYR A 958 -33.89 45.65 -37.53
C TYR A 958 -33.47 45.79 -39.00
N GLY A 959 -33.81 44.79 -39.81
CA GLY A 959 -33.53 44.79 -41.25
C GLY A 959 -32.15 44.26 -41.63
N VAL A 960 -31.37 43.78 -40.65
CA VAL A 960 -30.16 42.99 -40.90
C VAL A 960 -30.57 41.56 -41.23
N ASN A 961 -30.08 41.05 -42.35
CA ASN A 961 -30.33 39.69 -42.80
C ASN A 961 -29.32 38.75 -42.15
N PRO A 962 -29.75 37.57 -41.68
CA PRO A 962 -28.84 36.60 -41.10
C PRO A 962 -27.93 35.97 -42.15
N ILE A 963 -26.83 35.39 -41.68
CA ILE A 963 -25.98 34.51 -42.48
C ILE A 963 -26.38 33.07 -42.19
N LYS A 964 -26.72 32.32 -43.23
CA LYS A 964 -27.28 30.95 -43.14
C LYS A 964 -26.28 29.85 -43.46
N GLU A 965 -25.19 30.19 -44.13
CA GLU A 965 -24.13 29.27 -44.54
C GLU A 965 -22.77 29.87 -44.25
N TYR A 966 -21.80 29.04 -43.85
CA TYR A 966 -20.43 29.46 -43.61
C TYR A 966 -19.45 28.31 -43.85
N PRO A 967 -18.26 28.56 -44.43
CA PRO A 967 -17.27 27.50 -44.69
C PRO A 967 -16.89 26.71 -43.43
N GLY A 968 -16.84 25.39 -43.54
CA GLY A 968 -16.48 24.50 -42.43
C GLY A 968 -17.61 24.19 -41.44
N VAL A 969 -18.83 24.70 -41.70
CA VAL A 969 -20.05 24.39 -40.96
C VAL A 969 -20.93 23.44 -41.77
N THR A 970 -21.31 22.31 -41.18
CA THR A 970 -22.31 21.37 -41.71
C THR A 970 -23.63 21.65 -41.02
N VAL A 971 -24.69 21.86 -41.79
CA VAL A 971 -26.03 22.12 -41.27
C VAL A 971 -26.93 20.93 -41.57
N ASN A 972 -27.52 20.36 -40.53
CA ASN A 972 -28.46 19.25 -40.61
C ASN A 972 -29.86 19.78 -40.28
N TYR A 973 -30.79 19.61 -41.22
CA TYR A 973 -32.20 19.96 -41.03
C TYR A 973 -33.03 18.72 -40.69
N PRO A 974 -34.15 18.87 -39.96
CA PRO A 974 -35.03 17.74 -39.71
C PRO A 974 -35.71 17.28 -41.01
N ALA A 975 -36.12 16.01 -41.08
CA ALA A 975 -36.73 15.45 -42.29
C ALA A 975 -38.05 16.11 -42.71
N SER A 976 -38.71 16.82 -41.79
CA SER A 976 -39.93 17.61 -42.03
C SER A 976 -39.65 18.93 -42.77
N TYR A 977 -38.39 19.36 -42.82
CA TYR A 977 -37.96 20.61 -43.43
C TYR A 977 -37.73 20.42 -44.93
N VAL A 978 -38.52 21.13 -45.73
CA VAL A 978 -38.32 21.25 -47.19
C VAL A 978 -37.86 22.68 -47.46
N PRO A 979 -36.57 22.92 -47.77
CA PRO A 979 -36.09 24.24 -48.14
C PRO A 979 -36.65 24.60 -49.52
N GLU A 980 -37.83 25.24 -49.58
CA GLU A 980 -38.37 25.79 -50.82
C GLU A 980 -38.92 27.21 -50.62
N ASN A 981 -38.22 28.15 -51.28
CA ASN A 981 -38.52 29.57 -51.62
C ASN A 981 -38.41 30.65 -50.55
#